data_AF-A0AAU6VKZ8-F1
#
_entry.id   AF-A0AAU6VKZ8-F1
#
_cell.length_a   1.000
_cell.length_b   1.000
_cell.length_c   1.000
_cell.angle_alpha   90.00
_cell.angle_beta   90.00
_cell.angle_gamma   90.00
#
_symmetry.space_group_name_H-M   'P 1'
#
loop_
_entity.id
_entity.type
_entity.pdbx_description
1 polymer ?
#
loop_
_entity_poly.entity_id
_entity_poly.type
_entity_poly.pdbx_seq_one_letter_code
_entity_poly.pdbx_strand_id
1 'polypeptide(L)'
;MSHADIMRQKVQEVLNSDKLHEHQRSAAQKTFDALEGEVRAVVTAAEMQAGKSGVALALCCLQRLSLTDADICNRAKLKDTLYLVTMPDTALLEQAQDDLKDARNVVVSNFVRFEKDLEASFKGHPPKLIIIDECHYGSNINAVRYSVIFDYLEKENDDCKVVFISATPFGALYAAESQYLQAVEIKEEAEEEGDVEVVAEAEAAAEEAIKNSILRRNFKTKLVFHRTSNEYYGIREMLKAGRVVGLSSEARNFLFPSAERERFIGQYLNHQGAGWSLVRVPAGMAMEAKQYFLSQGVPEHNLFILGQSLSGVPEDQLTTIEQFKREFDDCIDFGDKLIAITVAGCRAGINFGAMMKNHLISTWDSTVASIAAVVQANIGRACGYHGNNDAMHFTNMDAALAYAATLDYLEQNTSAAAASDFDGLREFFQEICEEYHVEGLDVGVTIKHKQRRPIGDVETYLTDSYVAIPGQLFNPEYDYSAYTADPVLLTAISLIREELLKDSGPYVKGHRAMRGKTRNWIKAQWVNGDTFDNKEKAVKSGTMKERAISFTQALDRGEALEYNQIVMPGSGERSESKMVTATVFSVYNMSRRNVAKKVMTLSDVHGMCHHFHVPEDDTLIVLFKRGEYDVERSQEKKSHNEKPKTISRISNETQFAETVKSKQIEKSTL
;
A
#
# COMPACT_ATOMS: atom_id res chain seq x y z
N MET A 1 25.16 38.07 36.54
CA MET A 1 24.26 37.12 35.87
C MET A 1 22.93 37.15 36.62
N SER A 2 21.85 37.54 35.95
CA SER A 2 20.50 37.60 36.52
C SER A 2 19.97 36.18 36.79
N HIS A 3 18.87 36.04 37.55
CA HIS A 3 18.24 34.73 37.73
C HIS A 3 17.74 34.14 36.41
N ALA A 4 17.23 35.00 35.51
CA ALA A 4 16.81 34.60 34.17
C ALA A 4 17.99 34.07 33.35
N ASP A 5 19.14 34.75 33.40
CA ASP A 5 20.37 34.30 32.71
C ASP A 5 20.81 32.91 33.19
N ILE A 6 20.73 32.65 34.51
CA ILE A 6 21.05 31.34 35.08
C ILE A 6 20.09 30.26 34.56
N MET A 7 18.80 30.58 34.45
CA MET A 7 17.81 29.63 33.91
C MET A 7 18.02 29.38 32.42
N ARG A 8 18.32 30.41 31.62
CA ARG A 8 18.66 30.27 30.21
C ARG A 8 19.93 29.46 30.01
N GLN A 9 20.96 29.71 30.81
CA GLN A 9 22.22 28.95 30.75
C GLN A 9 21.97 27.45 30.95
N LYS A 10 21.17 27.05 31.94
CA LYS A 10 20.84 25.62 32.16
C LYS A 10 20.14 24.98 30.97
N VAL A 11 19.26 25.71 30.29
CA VAL A 11 18.59 25.21 29.08
C VAL A 11 19.59 25.13 27.92
N GLN A 12 20.45 26.13 27.79
CA GLN A 12 21.48 26.17 26.77
C GLN A 12 22.52 25.04 26.93
N GLU A 13 22.84 24.66 28.17
CA GLU A 13 23.70 23.52 28.50
C GLU A 13 23.10 22.20 28.00
N VAL A 14 21.77 22.03 28.08
CA VAL A 14 21.09 20.86 27.50
C VAL A 14 21.09 20.94 25.97
N LEU A 15 20.68 22.08 25.41
CA LEU A 15 20.57 22.28 23.95
C LEU A 15 21.91 22.08 23.24
N ASN A 16 23.00 22.56 23.84
CA ASN A 16 24.36 22.48 23.29
C ASN A 16 25.15 21.27 23.83
N SER A 17 24.50 20.33 24.52
CA SER A 17 25.17 19.13 25.03
C SER A 17 25.60 18.19 23.90
N ASP A 18 26.58 17.35 24.18
CA ASP A 18 27.05 16.30 23.27
C ASP A 18 26.01 15.20 23.01
N LYS A 19 24.89 15.20 23.74
CA LYS A 19 23.76 14.28 23.50
C LYS A 19 22.93 14.68 22.28
N LEU A 20 23.00 15.94 21.87
CA LEU A 20 22.29 16.46 20.70
C LEU A 20 23.27 16.62 19.55
N HIS A 21 22.93 16.05 18.41
CA HIS A 21 23.70 16.22 17.19
C HIS A 21 23.33 17.54 16.49
N GLU A 22 24.25 18.07 15.68
CA GLU A 22 24.04 19.35 14.99
C GLU A 22 22.82 19.34 14.06
N HIS A 23 22.62 18.26 13.29
CA HIS A 23 21.46 18.12 12.41
C HIS A 23 20.13 18.10 13.19
N GLN A 24 20.11 17.62 14.44
CA GLN A 24 18.92 17.63 15.30
C GLN A 24 18.61 19.05 15.78
N ARG A 25 19.64 19.79 16.24
CA ARG A 25 19.51 21.20 16.60
C ARG A 25 19.03 22.05 15.42
N SER A 26 19.63 21.84 14.25
CA SER A 26 19.26 22.57 13.03
C SER A 26 17.82 22.30 12.62
N ALA A 27 17.36 21.05 12.68
CA ALA A 27 15.97 20.70 12.40
C ALA A 27 15.01 21.33 13.42
N ALA A 28 15.33 21.24 14.72
CA ALA A 28 14.51 21.86 15.77
C ALA A 28 14.42 23.38 15.60
N GLN A 29 15.53 24.05 15.27
CA GLN A 29 15.53 25.50 15.02
C GLN A 29 14.66 25.84 13.82
N LYS A 30 14.80 25.16 12.68
CA LYS A 30 13.95 25.37 11.50
C LYS A 30 12.46 25.15 11.80
N THR A 31 12.14 24.10 12.54
CA THR A 31 10.77 23.80 12.98
C THR A 31 10.25 24.90 13.91
N PHE A 32 11.07 25.41 14.82
CA PHE A 32 10.68 26.47 15.75
C PHE A 32 10.49 27.81 15.03
N ASP A 33 11.39 28.19 14.13
CA ASP A 33 11.31 29.41 13.31
C ASP A 33 10.07 29.36 12.40
N ALA A 34 9.68 28.17 11.92
CA ALA A 34 8.48 28.01 11.12
C ALA A 34 7.18 28.36 11.88
N LEU A 35 7.18 28.32 13.22
CA LEU A 35 6.04 28.69 14.09
C LEU A 35 5.90 30.21 14.32
N GLU A 36 6.80 31.03 13.75
CA GLU A 36 6.71 32.49 13.87
C GLU A 36 5.43 33.06 13.22
N GLY A 37 4.97 34.18 13.77
CA GLY A 37 3.77 34.87 13.32
C GLY A 37 2.49 34.05 13.56
N GLU A 38 1.65 33.96 12.53
CA GLU A 38 0.32 33.36 12.61
C GLU A 38 0.32 31.83 12.45
N VAL A 39 1.47 31.21 12.19
CA VAL A 39 1.61 29.75 12.06
C VAL A 39 1.47 29.10 13.43
N ARG A 40 0.50 28.21 13.59
CA ARG A 40 0.26 27.46 14.84
C ARG A 40 0.62 25.99 14.74
N ALA A 41 0.76 25.44 13.54
CA ALA A 41 1.10 24.04 13.33
C ALA A 41 2.32 23.87 12.40
N VAL A 42 3.25 23.00 12.78
CA VAL A 42 4.35 22.55 11.90
C VAL A 42 4.40 21.03 11.88
N VAL A 43 4.44 20.45 10.68
CA VAL A 43 4.74 19.04 10.48
C VAL A 43 6.22 18.89 10.15
N THR A 44 6.95 18.15 10.96
CA THR A 44 8.36 17.84 10.80
C THR A 44 8.50 16.43 10.24
N ALA A 45 8.77 16.34 8.95
CA ALA A 45 9.08 15.12 8.23
C ALA A 45 10.52 14.69 8.54
N ALA A 46 10.73 13.52 9.14
CA ALA A 46 12.06 13.04 9.52
C ALA A 46 12.18 11.54 9.31
N GLU A 47 13.23 11.09 8.61
CA GLU A 47 13.44 9.66 8.32
C GLU A 47 13.46 8.78 9.59
N MET A 48 13.17 7.49 9.42
CA MET A 48 13.20 6.56 10.55
C MET A 48 14.57 6.51 11.21
N GLN A 49 14.57 6.57 12.55
CA GLN A 49 15.80 6.53 13.34
C GLN A 49 16.79 7.66 13.00
N ALA A 50 16.32 8.76 12.39
CA ALA A 50 17.08 9.99 12.18
C ALA A 50 17.34 10.80 13.46
N GLY A 51 16.81 10.36 14.61
CA GLY A 51 16.97 11.05 15.90
C GLY A 51 15.85 12.04 16.23
N LYS A 52 14.59 11.66 15.96
CA LYS A 52 13.38 12.45 16.26
C LYS A 52 13.28 12.89 17.72
N SER A 53 13.58 12.00 18.67
CA SER A 53 13.60 12.34 20.11
C SER A 53 14.58 13.49 20.42
N GLY A 54 15.73 13.55 19.74
CA GLY A 54 16.68 14.67 19.87
C GLY A 54 16.13 15.98 19.32
N VAL A 55 15.40 15.94 18.20
CA VAL A 55 14.67 17.11 17.67
C VAL A 55 13.62 17.58 18.68
N ALA A 56 12.85 16.67 19.28
CA ALA A 56 11.87 16.99 20.31
C ALA A 56 12.51 17.60 21.56
N LEU A 57 13.64 17.06 22.03
CA LEU A 57 14.39 17.61 23.17
C LEU A 57 14.88 19.05 22.87
N ALA A 58 15.42 19.27 21.68
CA ALA A 58 15.86 20.60 21.26
C ALA A 58 14.68 21.58 21.14
N LEU A 59 13.51 21.15 20.62
CA LEU A 59 12.29 21.96 20.58
C LEU A 59 11.81 22.34 21.99
N CYS A 60 11.86 21.42 22.96
CA CYS A 60 11.55 21.73 24.36
C CYS A 60 12.47 22.83 24.91
N CYS A 61 13.76 22.80 24.54
CA CYS A 61 14.72 23.83 24.95
C CYS A 61 14.41 25.18 24.28
N LEU A 62 14.14 25.20 22.97
CA LEU A 62 13.82 26.42 22.22
C LEU A 62 12.55 27.09 22.74
N GLN A 63 11.49 26.31 23.01
CA GLN A 63 10.28 26.81 23.65
C GLN A 63 10.56 27.42 25.02
N ARG A 64 11.42 26.79 25.84
CA ARG A 64 11.77 27.35 27.15
C ARG A 64 12.55 28.67 27.01
N LEU A 65 13.45 28.75 26.05
CA LEU A 65 14.24 29.94 25.75
C LEU A 65 13.39 31.07 25.17
N SER A 66 12.24 30.78 24.56
CA SER A 66 11.36 31.82 24.02
C SER A 66 10.54 32.56 25.09
N LEU A 67 10.56 32.09 26.34
CA LEU A 67 9.84 32.75 27.44
C LEU A 67 10.47 34.10 27.81
N THR A 68 9.65 35.00 28.34
CA THR A 68 10.12 36.25 28.94
C THR A 68 10.92 35.98 30.21
N ASP A 69 11.74 36.94 30.64
CA ASP A 69 12.55 36.81 31.86
C ASP A 69 11.70 36.59 33.12
N ALA A 70 10.50 37.19 33.16
CA ALA A 70 9.54 36.97 34.24
C ALA A 70 9.01 35.53 34.23
N ASP A 71 8.65 35.00 33.05
CA ASP A 71 8.03 33.69 32.92
C ASP A 71 9.04 32.54 33.09
N ILE A 72 10.26 32.69 32.57
CA ILE A 72 11.30 31.67 32.71
C ILE A 72 11.75 31.50 34.18
N CYS A 73 11.60 32.55 34.99
CA CYS A 73 11.87 32.53 36.43
C CYS A 73 10.67 32.06 37.27
N ASN A 74 9.46 31.99 36.70
CA ASN A 74 8.27 31.62 37.44
C ASN A 74 8.18 30.09 37.57
N ARG A 75 8.32 29.60 38.81
CA ARG A 75 8.23 28.17 39.13
C ARG A 75 6.88 27.54 38.75
N ALA A 76 5.78 28.29 38.81
CA ALA A 76 4.46 27.79 38.41
C ALA A 76 4.37 27.55 36.89
N LYS A 77 5.16 28.28 36.10
CA LYS A 77 5.29 28.14 34.65
C LYS A 77 6.49 27.26 34.26
N LEU A 78 7.00 26.40 35.15
CA LEU A 78 8.12 25.53 34.84
C LEU A 78 7.76 24.56 33.70
N LYS A 79 6.52 24.04 33.70
CA LYS A 79 6.01 23.19 32.64
C LYS A 79 5.39 24.06 31.56
N ASP A 80 5.92 23.98 30.34
CA ASP A 80 5.48 24.79 29.20
C ASP A 80 5.34 23.98 27.90
N THR A 81 5.81 22.73 27.91
CA THR A 81 5.77 21.84 26.75
C THR A 81 5.09 20.54 27.12
N LEU A 82 4.14 20.09 26.32
CA LEU A 82 3.49 18.78 26.44
C LEU A 82 3.92 17.91 25.26
N TYR A 83 4.56 16.79 25.54
CA TYR A 83 4.94 15.80 24.54
C TYR A 83 3.96 14.63 24.60
N LEU A 84 3.36 14.29 23.47
CA LEU A 84 2.32 13.28 23.34
C LEU A 84 2.80 12.14 22.44
N VAL A 85 2.74 10.93 22.98
CA VAL A 85 2.81 9.70 22.18
C VAL A 85 1.40 9.26 21.80
N THR A 86 1.23 8.83 20.55
CA THR A 86 -0.06 8.42 20.00
C THR A 86 -0.58 7.12 20.61
N MET A 87 0.30 6.20 20.99
CA MET A 87 -0.08 4.88 21.48
C MET A 87 -0.37 4.88 23.00
N PRO A 88 -1.36 4.08 23.46
CA PRO A 88 -1.62 3.90 24.90
C PRO A 88 -0.54 3.07 25.62
N ASP A 89 0.47 2.59 24.89
CA ASP A 89 1.55 1.74 25.37
C ASP A 89 2.46 2.46 26.39
N THR A 90 2.61 1.85 27.56
CA THR A 90 3.44 2.38 28.64
C THR A 90 4.93 2.33 28.32
N ALA A 91 5.39 1.39 27.50
CA ALA A 91 6.82 1.27 27.17
C ALA A 91 7.32 2.44 26.31
N LEU A 92 6.53 2.87 25.33
CA LEU A 92 6.84 4.05 24.52
C LEU A 92 6.80 5.33 25.35
N LEU A 93 5.87 5.42 26.30
CA LEU A 93 5.79 6.53 27.24
C LEU A 93 7.06 6.61 28.12
N GLU A 94 7.51 5.48 28.67
CA GLU A 94 8.73 5.39 29.50
C GLU A 94 9.99 5.74 28.71
N GLN A 95 10.09 5.24 27.47
CA GLN A 95 11.19 5.59 26.58
C GLN A 95 11.23 7.09 26.27
N ALA A 96 10.08 7.69 25.93
CA ALA A 96 9.99 9.14 25.69
C ALA A 96 10.32 9.96 26.95
N GLN A 97 9.93 9.47 28.14
CA GLN A 97 10.32 10.10 29.41
C GLN A 97 11.83 10.08 29.63
N ASP A 98 12.50 8.96 29.33
CA ASP A 98 13.95 8.85 29.47
C ASP A 98 14.69 9.71 28.42
N ASP A 99 14.22 9.69 27.17
CA ASP A 99 14.76 10.49 26.07
C ASP A 99 14.70 12.01 26.36
N LEU A 100 13.64 12.47 27.03
CA LEU A 100 13.39 13.88 27.31
C LEU A 100 13.72 14.33 28.75
N LYS A 101 14.30 13.44 29.57
CA LYS A 101 14.52 13.70 31.02
C LYS A 101 15.35 14.95 31.33
N ASP A 102 16.23 15.35 30.42
CA ASP A 102 17.09 16.52 30.58
C ASP A 102 16.28 17.83 30.44
N ALA A 103 15.17 17.84 29.69
CA ALA A 103 14.27 18.98 29.56
C ALA A 103 13.24 19.01 30.70
N ARG A 104 13.57 19.70 31.80
CA ARG A 104 12.69 19.75 32.99
C ARG A 104 11.33 20.44 32.75
N ASN A 105 11.19 21.17 31.66
CA ASN A 105 9.96 21.87 31.29
C ASN A 105 8.93 21.02 30.54
N VAL A 106 9.30 19.79 30.13
CA VAL A 106 8.38 18.90 29.42
C VAL A 106 7.50 18.09 30.38
N VAL A 107 6.30 17.77 29.93
CA VAL A 107 5.43 16.73 30.46
C VAL A 107 5.23 15.70 29.34
N VAL A 108 5.54 14.43 29.60
CA VAL A 108 5.33 13.34 28.65
C VAL A 108 4.03 12.64 29.00
N SER A 109 3.10 12.57 28.04
CA SER A 109 1.79 11.95 28.18
C SER A 109 1.42 11.18 26.91
N ASN A 110 0.23 10.59 26.90
CA ASN A 110 -0.38 9.97 25.72
C ASN A 110 -1.80 10.50 25.54
N PHE A 111 -2.43 10.20 24.41
CA PHE A 111 -3.74 10.75 24.09
C PHE A 111 -4.85 10.30 25.06
N VAL A 112 -4.73 9.10 25.65
CA VAL A 112 -5.69 8.60 26.65
C VAL A 112 -5.64 9.43 27.93
N ARG A 113 -4.47 9.95 28.29
CA ARG A 113 -4.24 10.71 29.51
C ARG A 113 -4.16 12.23 29.29
N PHE A 114 -4.38 12.70 28.06
CA PHE A 114 -4.18 14.08 27.65
C PHE A 114 -4.84 15.09 28.59
N GLU A 115 -6.16 15.03 28.77
CA GLU A 115 -6.92 15.98 29.61
C GLU A 115 -6.48 15.91 31.07
N LYS A 116 -6.33 14.70 31.61
CA LYS A 116 -5.93 14.47 33.00
C LYS A 116 -4.53 15.01 33.30
N ASP A 117 -3.56 14.72 32.44
CA ASP A 117 -2.18 15.15 32.65
C ASP A 117 -2.03 16.65 32.37
N LEU A 118 -2.86 17.21 31.49
CA LEU A 118 -2.98 18.66 31.27
C LEU A 118 -3.41 19.37 32.57
N GLU A 119 -4.52 18.96 33.17
CA GLU A 119 -5.02 19.55 34.43
C GLU A 119 -4.02 19.40 35.58
N ALA A 120 -3.47 18.19 35.75
CA ALA A 120 -2.60 17.87 36.88
C ALA A 120 -1.23 18.56 36.81
N SER A 121 -0.66 18.68 35.62
CA SER A 121 0.75 19.08 35.44
C SER A 121 0.92 20.57 35.16
N PHE A 122 -0.06 21.21 34.53
CA PHE A 122 0.04 22.60 34.09
C PHE A 122 -0.62 23.60 35.04
N LYS A 123 -1.47 23.15 35.99
CA LYS A 123 -1.92 23.94 37.16
C LYS A 123 -2.45 25.36 36.83
N GLY A 124 -3.21 25.50 35.74
CA GLY A 124 -3.74 26.79 35.28
C GLY A 124 -2.77 27.63 34.41
N HIS A 125 -1.59 27.08 34.09
CA HIS A 125 -0.65 27.63 33.12
C HIS A 125 -0.53 26.68 31.92
N PRO A 126 -1.44 26.78 30.94
CA PRO A 126 -1.50 25.82 29.85
C PRO A 126 -0.20 25.80 29.02
N PRO A 127 0.12 24.66 28.37
CA PRO A 127 1.34 24.52 27.56
C PRO A 127 1.38 25.57 26.45
N LYS A 128 2.60 26.00 26.11
CA LYS A 128 2.89 26.88 24.96
C LYS A 128 3.26 26.09 23.71
N LEU A 129 3.77 24.86 23.89
CA LEU A 129 4.07 23.93 22.80
C LEU A 129 3.49 22.54 23.10
N ILE A 130 2.83 21.95 22.11
CA ILE A 130 2.50 20.53 22.09
C ILE A 130 3.34 19.85 20.99
N ILE A 131 4.06 18.80 21.34
CA ILE A 131 4.79 17.96 20.38
C ILE A 131 4.09 16.61 20.30
N ILE A 132 3.76 16.15 19.10
CA ILE A 132 3.16 14.85 18.85
C ILE A 132 4.15 14.01 18.04
N ASP A 133 4.64 12.91 18.64
CA ASP A 133 5.58 11.99 18.01
C ASP A 133 4.90 10.70 17.54
N GLU A 134 5.47 10.07 16.53
CA GLU A 134 4.95 8.86 15.87
C GLU A 134 3.48 9.04 15.42
N CYS A 135 3.21 10.09 14.64
CA CYS A 135 1.84 10.46 14.20
C CYS A 135 1.22 9.53 13.13
N HIS A 136 1.63 8.27 13.08
CA HIS A 136 1.16 7.30 12.10
C HIS A 136 -0.25 6.81 12.43
N TYR A 137 -1.20 7.06 11.52
CA TYR A 137 -2.60 6.71 11.70
C TYR A 137 -2.84 5.20 11.47
N GLY A 138 -3.37 4.54 12.49
CA GLY A 138 -4.04 3.24 12.39
C GLY A 138 -5.55 3.43 12.38
N SER A 139 -6.18 2.87 11.35
CA SER A 139 -7.63 2.72 11.10
C SER A 139 -8.35 1.80 12.11
N ASN A 140 -7.96 1.79 13.38
CA ASN A 140 -8.64 0.96 14.38
C ASN A 140 -9.87 1.69 14.93
N ILE A 141 -10.92 0.95 15.29
CA ILE A 141 -12.17 1.47 15.91
C ILE A 141 -11.92 2.23 17.23
N ASN A 142 -10.72 2.08 17.81
CA ASN A 142 -10.22 2.84 18.96
C ASN A 142 -9.35 4.05 18.55
N ALA A 143 -9.47 4.53 17.31
CA ALA A 143 -8.63 5.61 16.76
C ALA A 143 -8.62 6.81 17.69
N VAL A 144 -7.40 7.17 18.08
CA VAL A 144 -7.05 8.36 18.81
C VAL A 144 -7.55 9.58 18.03
N ARG A 145 -8.53 10.31 18.60
CA ARG A 145 -9.15 11.45 17.92
C ARG A 145 -8.32 12.71 18.11
N TYR A 146 -7.56 13.11 17.09
CA TYR A 146 -6.84 14.38 17.08
C TYR A 146 -7.78 15.58 17.23
N SER A 147 -9.06 15.41 16.89
CA SER A 147 -10.10 16.43 17.10
C SER A 147 -10.17 16.93 18.54
N VAL A 148 -9.87 16.10 19.56
CA VAL A 148 -9.84 16.55 20.97
C VAL A 148 -8.73 17.57 21.20
N ILE A 149 -7.54 17.33 20.66
CA ILE A 149 -6.40 18.26 20.77
C ILE A 149 -6.67 19.52 19.95
N PHE A 150 -7.21 19.37 18.74
CA PHE A 150 -7.51 20.51 17.87
C PHE A 150 -8.59 21.40 18.47
N ASP A 151 -9.64 20.81 19.03
CA ASP A 151 -10.68 21.54 19.74
C ASP A 151 -10.12 22.28 20.96
N TYR A 152 -9.24 21.65 21.74
CA TYR A 152 -8.52 22.31 22.84
C TYR A 152 -7.70 23.52 22.34
N LEU A 153 -6.93 23.35 21.26
CA LEU A 153 -6.11 24.42 20.69
C LEU A 153 -6.93 25.57 20.10
N GLU A 154 -8.16 25.33 19.64
CA GLU A 154 -9.02 26.37 19.07
C GLU A 154 -9.92 27.05 20.11
N LYS A 155 -10.40 26.30 21.12
CA LYS A 155 -11.42 26.79 22.07
C LYS A 155 -10.86 27.20 23.42
N GLU A 156 -9.76 26.58 23.86
CA GLU A 156 -9.24 26.74 25.23
C GLU A 156 -7.83 27.33 25.29
N ASN A 157 -6.98 27.05 24.29
CA ASN A 157 -5.59 27.50 24.26
C ASN A 157 -5.16 27.94 22.86
N ASP A 158 -5.66 29.11 22.46
CA ASP A 158 -5.46 29.75 21.16
C ASP A 158 -4.04 30.30 20.93
N ASP A 159 -3.26 30.45 22.00
CA ASP A 159 -1.84 30.83 21.95
C ASP A 159 -0.88 29.66 21.70
N CYS A 160 -1.32 28.42 21.94
CA CYS A 160 -0.43 27.26 21.89
C CYS A 160 -0.08 26.86 20.45
N LYS A 161 1.16 26.42 20.28
CA LYS A 161 1.72 25.90 19.02
C LYS A 161 1.77 24.38 19.07
N VAL A 162 1.63 23.73 17.91
CA VAL A 162 1.70 22.27 17.78
C VAL A 162 2.72 21.85 16.74
N VAL A 163 3.54 20.85 17.09
CA VAL A 163 4.52 20.24 16.19
C VAL A 163 4.26 18.75 16.07
N PHE A 164 4.15 18.25 14.84
CA PHE A 164 4.07 16.83 14.53
C PHE A 164 5.45 16.36 14.08
N ILE A 165 5.94 15.23 14.59
CA ILE A 165 7.22 14.65 14.12
C ILE A 165 6.93 13.23 13.64
N SER A 166 7.28 12.92 12.38
CA SER A 166 6.98 11.60 11.78
C SER A 166 7.85 11.24 10.61
N ALA A 167 8.04 9.92 10.43
CA ALA A 167 8.73 9.34 9.29
C ALA A 167 7.86 9.18 8.03
N THR A 168 6.54 9.23 8.20
CA THR A 168 5.52 9.20 7.13
C THR A 168 4.47 10.26 7.47
N PRO A 169 4.86 11.55 7.49
CA PRO A 169 4.00 12.65 7.94
C PRO A 169 2.72 12.80 7.12
N PHE A 170 2.73 12.27 5.90
CA PHE A 170 1.64 12.40 4.93
C PHE A 170 0.40 11.58 5.26
N GLY A 171 0.55 10.44 5.93
CA GLY A 171 -0.61 9.70 6.43
C GLY A 171 -1.40 10.54 7.44
N ALA A 172 -0.70 11.24 8.34
CA ALA A 172 -1.34 12.14 9.30
C ALA A 172 -1.94 13.39 8.65
N LEU A 173 -1.26 13.95 7.64
CA LEU A 173 -1.70 15.15 6.93
C LEU A 173 -2.94 14.93 6.07
N TYR A 174 -2.99 13.81 5.33
CA TYR A 174 -4.00 13.60 4.29
C TYR A 174 -5.04 12.53 4.60
N ALA A 175 -4.92 11.71 5.66
CA ALA A 175 -5.94 10.70 5.94
C ALA A 175 -7.34 11.31 6.15
N ALA A 176 -7.42 12.35 6.98
CA ALA A 176 -8.66 13.08 7.20
C ALA A 176 -9.09 13.91 5.97
N GLU A 177 -8.13 14.37 5.16
CA GLU A 177 -8.43 15.09 3.91
C GLU A 177 -9.05 14.17 2.86
N SER A 178 -8.53 12.96 2.68
CA SER A 178 -9.08 11.94 1.80
C SER A 178 -10.48 11.51 2.24
N GLN A 179 -10.71 11.33 3.55
CA GLN A 179 -12.05 11.04 4.09
C GLN A 179 -13.04 12.17 3.80
N TYR A 180 -12.61 13.42 3.93
CA TYR A 180 -13.46 14.56 3.62
C TYR A 180 -13.83 14.61 2.13
N LEU A 181 -12.85 14.53 1.23
CA LEU A 181 -13.11 14.59 -0.21
C LEU A 181 -14.05 13.47 -0.67
N GLN A 182 -13.87 12.26 -0.13
CA GLN A 182 -14.78 11.13 -0.38
C GLN A 182 -16.19 11.39 0.12
N ALA A 183 -16.33 11.95 1.33
CA ALA A 183 -17.64 12.28 1.87
C ALA A 183 -18.35 13.37 1.04
N VAL A 184 -17.61 14.33 0.49
CA VAL A 184 -18.15 15.32 -0.45
C VAL A 184 -18.60 14.66 -1.76
N GLU A 185 -17.78 13.79 -2.35
CA GLU A 185 -18.13 13.07 -3.58
C GLU A 185 -19.38 12.19 -3.40
N ILE A 186 -19.45 11.43 -2.31
CA ILE A 186 -20.62 10.61 -1.96
C ILE A 186 -21.87 11.47 -1.78
N LYS A 187 -21.72 12.65 -1.14
CA LYS A 187 -22.82 13.59 -0.97
C LYS A 187 -23.31 14.09 -2.33
N GLU A 188 -22.42 14.52 -3.23
CA GLU A 188 -22.78 15.01 -4.57
C GLU A 188 -23.52 13.92 -5.37
N GLU A 189 -23.03 12.67 -5.37
CA GLU A 189 -23.71 11.54 -6.02
C GLU A 189 -25.10 11.27 -5.40
N ALA A 190 -25.22 11.31 -4.08
CA ALA A 190 -26.48 11.07 -3.37
C ALA A 190 -27.50 12.19 -3.57
N GLU A 191 -27.05 13.44 -3.71
CA GLU A 191 -27.89 14.59 -4.09
C GLU A 191 -28.44 14.41 -5.51
N GLU A 192 -27.63 13.91 -6.45
CA GLU A 192 -28.08 13.58 -7.82
C GLU A 192 -29.08 12.41 -7.86
N GLU A 193 -28.89 11.39 -7.02
CA GLU A 193 -29.77 10.21 -6.92
C GLU A 193 -31.02 10.47 -6.05
N GLY A 194 -31.08 11.59 -5.32
CA GLY A 194 -32.18 11.95 -4.42
C GLY A 194 -32.24 11.13 -3.12
N ASP A 195 -31.12 10.56 -2.70
CA ASP A 195 -31.00 9.72 -1.50
C ASP A 195 -30.69 10.54 -0.25
N VAL A 196 -31.75 10.97 0.43
CA VAL A 196 -31.66 11.86 1.61
C VAL A 196 -30.93 11.23 2.79
N GLU A 197 -30.97 9.89 2.93
CA GLU A 197 -30.30 9.19 4.04
C GLU A 197 -28.79 9.19 3.82
N VAL A 198 -28.35 8.86 2.59
CA VAL A 198 -26.93 8.87 2.22
C VAL A 198 -26.35 10.29 2.24
N VAL A 199 -27.12 11.31 1.83
CA VAL A 199 -26.70 12.72 1.98
C VAL A 199 -26.40 13.06 3.43
N ALA A 200 -27.29 12.71 4.37
CA ALA A 200 -27.09 13.00 5.79
C ALA A 200 -25.89 12.24 6.39
N GLU A 201 -25.69 10.98 6.01
CA GLU A 201 -24.52 10.18 6.41
C GLU A 201 -23.22 10.76 5.88
N ALA A 202 -23.20 11.17 4.61
CA ALA A 202 -22.05 11.77 3.96
C ALA A 202 -21.72 13.14 4.57
N GLU A 203 -22.71 13.97 4.90
CA GLU A 203 -22.51 15.23 5.63
C GLU A 203 -21.87 15.00 7.00
N ALA A 204 -22.38 14.04 7.78
CA ALA A 204 -21.81 13.72 9.09
C ALA A 204 -20.36 13.20 8.98
N ALA A 205 -20.06 12.39 7.96
CA ALA A 205 -18.71 11.91 7.69
C ALA A 205 -17.77 13.05 7.28
N ALA A 206 -18.22 13.99 6.44
CA ALA A 206 -17.45 15.15 6.04
C ALA A 206 -17.14 16.06 7.24
N GLU A 207 -18.12 16.30 8.12
CA GLU A 207 -17.90 17.10 9.34
C GLU A 207 -16.90 16.45 10.30
N GLU A 208 -16.96 15.13 10.50
CA GLU A 208 -15.99 14.43 11.35
C GLU A 208 -14.59 14.43 10.73
N ALA A 209 -14.48 14.30 9.41
CA ALA A 209 -13.22 14.37 8.69
C ALA A 209 -12.56 15.76 8.80
N ILE A 210 -13.34 16.85 8.66
CA ILE A 210 -12.84 18.22 8.88
C ILE A 210 -12.26 18.35 10.30
N LYS A 211 -12.97 17.84 11.31
CA LYS A 211 -12.51 17.94 12.71
C LYS A 211 -11.18 17.23 12.94
N ASN A 212 -10.85 16.21 12.16
CA ASN A 212 -9.60 15.46 12.29
C ASN A 212 -8.51 15.93 11.31
N SER A 213 -8.81 16.80 10.35
CA SER A 213 -7.85 17.31 9.36
C SER A 213 -7.11 18.55 9.86
N ILE A 214 -5.81 18.41 10.13
CA ILE A 214 -4.95 19.54 10.49
C ILE A 214 -4.87 20.61 9.38
N LEU A 215 -5.02 20.21 8.12
CA LEU A 215 -4.99 21.12 6.99
C LEU A 215 -6.27 21.96 6.87
N ARG A 216 -7.38 21.49 7.43
CA ARG A 216 -8.67 22.20 7.43
C ARG A 216 -8.95 23.00 8.69
N ARG A 217 -8.10 22.86 9.72
CA ARG A 217 -8.14 23.70 10.93
C ARG A 217 -7.43 25.03 10.69
N ASN A 218 -7.77 26.06 11.45
CA ASN A 218 -7.20 27.40 11.26
C ASN A 218 -5.81 27.55 11.94
N PHE A 219 -4.89 26.62 11.66
CA PHE A 219 -3.55 26.60 12.24
C PHE A 219 -2.45 27.12 11.32
N LYS A 220 -2.76 27.44 10.05
CA LYS A 220 -1.78 27.90 9.05
C LYS A 220 -0.54 26.98 9.00
N THR A 221 -0.81 25.69 8.82
CA THR A 221 0.17 24.61 8.92
C THR A 221 1.33 24.78 7.93
N LYS A 222 2.56 24.47 8.35
CA LYS A 222 3.76 24.39 7.50
C LYS A 222 4.42 23.01 7.57
N LEU A 223 5.19 22.66 6.54
CA LEU A 223 5.98 21.43 6.50
C LEU A 223 7.48 21.72 6.54
N VAL A 224 8.20 21.06 7.43
CA VAL A 224 9.67 21.12 7.56
C VAL A 224 10.23 19.73 7.33
N PHE A 225 11.24 19.60 6.48
CA PHE A 225 11.97 18.34 6.29
C PHE A 225 13.28 18.35 7.07
N HIS A 226 13.45 17.34 7.92
CA HIS A 226 14.69 17.05 8.62
C HIS A 226 15.65 16.31 7.70
N ARG A 227 16.60 17.03 7.13
CA ARG A 227 17.71 16.43 6.41
C ARG A 227 18.67 15.75 7.39
N THR A 228 18.89 14.45 7.18
CA THR A 228 19.86 13.65 7.91
C THR A 228 21.29 14.07 7.54
N SER A 229 22.26 13.75 8.39
CA SER A 229 23.68 13.99 8.06
C SER A 229 24.22 12.88 7.14
N ASN A 230 25.40 13.08 6.54
CA ASN A 230 26.04 12.09 5.68
C ASN A 230 26.43 10.77 6.40
N GLU A 231 26.43 10.75 7.74
CA GLU A 231 26.71 9.55 8.54
C GLU A 231 25.48 8.66 8.71
N TYR A 232 24.29 9.14 8.31
CA TYR A 232 23.07 8.37 8.39
C TYR A 232 22.97 7.40 7.22
N TYR A 233 22.70 6.13 7.53
CA TYR A 233 22.44 5.10 6.54
C TYR A 233 20.95 4.76 6.56
N GLY A 234 20.23 5.14 5.51
CA GLY A 234 18.80 4.96 5.37
C GLY A 234 18.40 4.12 4.17
N ILE A 235 17.09 4.08 3.89
CA ILE A 235 16.52 3.29 2.80
C ILE A 235 17.08 3.74 1.44
N ARG A 236 17.31 5.05 1.24
CA ARG A 236 17.91 5.59 0.00
C ARG A 236 19.32 5.05 -0.22
N GLU A 237 20.14 5.00 0.83
CA GLU A 237 21.51 4.48 0.78
C GLU A 237 21.52 2.97 0.56
N MET A 238 20.63 2.23 1.24
CA MET A 238 20.45 0.79 1.06
C MET A 238 20.05 0.41 -0.37
N LEU A 239 19.11 1.18 -0.98
CA LEU A 239 18.70 0.99 -2.37
C LEU A 239 19.86 1.26 -3.34
N LYS A 240 20.56 2.39 -3.17
CA LYS A 240 21.74 2.75 -3.98
C LYS A 240 22.85 1.70 -3.89
N ALA A 241 23.04 1.10 -2.72
CA ALA A 241 24.03 0.06 -2.49
C ALA A 241 23.60 -1.34 -2.96
N GLY A 242 22.39 -1.50 -3.52
CA GLY A 242 21.88 -2.81 -3.97
C GLY A 242 21.60 -3.78 -2.82
N ARG A 243 21.32 -3.26 -1.62
CA ARG A 243 21.08 -4.04 -0.39
C ARG A 243 19.62 -4.40 -0.16
N VAL A 244 18.72 -3.94 -1.01
CA VAL A 244 17.29 -4.26 -0.94
C VAL A 244 16.95 -5.34 -1.97
N VAL A 245 16.24 -6.38 -1.54
CA VAL A 245 15.74 -7.47 -2.39
C VAL A 245 14.22 -7.44 -2.37
N GLY A 246 13.62 -7.34 -3.55
CA GLY A 246 12.17 -7.33 -3.70
C GLY A 246 11.56 -8.71 -3.45
N LEU A 247 10.51 -8.76 -2.64
CA LEU A 247 9.70 -9.96 -2.43
C LEU A 247 8.47 -9.93 -3.34
N SER A 248 8.41 -10.88 -4.29
CA SER A 248 7.24 -11.12 -5.13
C SER A 248 6.02 -11.58 -4.31
N SER A 249 4.82 -11.57 -4.91
CA SER A 249 3.56 -11.87 -4.21
C SER A 249 3.62 -13.13 -3.34
N GLU A 250 4.14 -14.24 -3.88
CA GLU A 250 4.24 -15.51 -3.16
C GLU A 250 5.46 -15.56 -2.23
N ALA A 251 6.59 -14.99 -2.67
CA ALA A 251 7.82 -14.90 -1.89
C ALA A 251 7.72 -13.99 -0.68
N ARG A 252 6.64 -13.21 -0.50
CA ARG A 252 6.39 -12.45 0.74
C ARG A 252 6.12 -13.35 1.93
N ASN A 253 5.51 -14.51 1.72
CA ASN A 253 5.35 -15.48 2.79
C ASN A 253 6.67 -16.21 2.98
N PHE A 254 7.35 -15.99 4.12
CA PHE A 254 8.60 -16.67 4.45
C PHE A 254 8.50 -18.21 4.38
N LEU A 255 7.32 -18.78 4.64
CA LEU A 255 7.12 -20.23 4.56
C LEU A 255 6.98 -20.76 3.13
N PHE A 256 6.75 -19.88 2.15
CA PHE A 256 6.73 -20.25 0.75
C PHE A 256 8.16 -20.45 0.21
N PRO A 257 8.47 -21.59 -0.45
CA PRO A 257 9.77 -21.78 -1.09
C PRO A 257 10.01 -20.75 -2.18
N SER A 258 11.10 -20.01 -2.05
CA SER A 258 11.49 -18.99 -3.03
C SER A 258 13.01 -18.81 -3.09
N ALA A 259 13.51 -18.28 -4.20
CA ALA A 259 14.92 -17.98 -4.37
C ALA A 259 15.40 -16.92 -3.36
N GLU A 260 14.51 -16.00 -2.97
CA GLU A 260 14.76 -14.98 -1.95
C GLU A 260 14.96 -15.63 -0.58
N ARG A 261 14.16 -16.64 -0.23
CA ARG A 261 14.31 -17.38 1.03
C ARG A 261 15.62 -18.16 1.07
N GLU A 262 15.97 -18.81 -0.02
CA GLU A 262 17.26 -19.52 -0.15
C GLU A 262 18.43 -18.54 -0.01
N ARG A 263 18.33 -17.35 -0.63
CA ARG A 263 19.33 -16.29 -0.49
C ARG A 263 19.44 -15.80 0.96
N PHE A 264 18.31 -15.57 1.64
CA PHE A 264 18.29 -15.16 3.05
C PHE A 264 19.00 -16.20 3.94
N ILE A 265 18.65 -17.48 3.78
CA ILE A 265 19.25 -18.58 4.55
C ILE A 265 20.74 -18.73 4.24
N GLY A 266 21.11 -18.70 2.96
CA GLY A 266 22.50 -18.78 2.52
C GLY A 266 23.34 -17.66 3.11
N GLN A 267 22.81 -16.44 3.18
CA GLN A 267 23.51 -15.31 3.79
C GLN A 267 23.73 -15.51 5.29
N TYR A 268 22.71 -15.96 6.03
CA TYR A 268 22.85 -16.26 7.45
C TYR A 268 23.87 -17.39 7.71
N LEU A 269 23.79 -18.49 6.96
CA LEU A 269 24.69 -19.63 7.14
C LEU A 269 26.15 -19.28 6.77
N ASN A 270 26.36 -18.51 5.69
CA ASN A 270 27.70 -18.14 5.22
C ASN A 270 28.33 -16.98 5.99
N HIS A 271 27.55 -16.19 6.74
CA HIS A 271 28.08 -15.10 7.56
C HIS A 271 29.14 -15.59 8.55
N GLN A 272 30.24 -14.87 8.64
CA GLN A 272 31.38 -15.19 9.50
C GLN A 272 31.36 -14.34 10.76
N GLY A 273 31.62 -14.98 11.90
CA GLY A 273 31.59 -14.32 13.20
C GLY A 273 30.18 -13.97 13.66
N ALA A 274 30.13 -13.10 14.67
CA ALA A 274 28.89 -12.80 15.35
C ALA A 274 27.90 -12.04 14.47
N GLY A 275 26.61 -12.32 14.63
CA GLY A 275 25.58 -11.56 13.94
C GLY A 275 24.15 -12.00 14.24
N TRP A 276 23.19 -11.30 13.65
CA TRP A 276 21.79 -11.67 13.82
C TRP A 276 20.93 -11.30 12.61
N SER A 277 19.82 -12.02 12.44
CA SER A 277 18.81 -11.72 11.43
C SER A 277 17.44 -11.50 12.07
N LEU A 278 16.65 -10.62 11.44
CA LEU A 278 15.30 -10.30 11.89
C LEU A 278 14.25 -10.73 10.86
N VAL A 279 13.30 -11.55 11.26
CA VAL A 279 12.32 -12.17 10.36
C VAL A 279 10.92 -11.86 10.84
N ARG A 280 10.19 -11.06 10.06
CA ARG A 280 8.78 -10.78 10.33
C ARG A 280 7.89 -11.67 9.49
N VAL A 281 7.06 -12.46 10.17
CA VAL A 281 6.12 -13.41 9.55
C VAL A 281 4.65 -13.03 9.85
N PRO A 282 3.70 -13.54 9.06
CA PRO A 282 2.27 -13.56 9.40
C PRO A 282 1.97 -13.99 10.84
N ALA A 283 0.93 -13.44 11.48
CA ALA A 283 0.52 -13.95 12.79
C ALA A 283 0.03 -15.40 12.69
N GLY A 284 0.29 -16.18 13.75
CA GLY A 284 0.06 -17.62 13.76
C GLY A 284 1.08 -18.43 12.96
N MET A 285 2.12 -17.82 12.38
CA MET A 285 3.14 -18.53 11.57
C MET A 285 4.56 -18.53 12.21
N ALA A 286 4.70 -18.00 13.42
CA ALA A 286 6.00 -17.86 14.08
C ALA A 286 6.65 -19.20 14.43
N MET A 287 5.85 -20.17 14.90
CA MET A 287 6.35 -21.51 15.24
C MET A 287 6.77 -22.27 13.99
N GLU A 288 6.02 -22.17 12.90
CA GLU A 288 6.33 -22.75 11.60
C GLU A 288 7.63 -22.19 11.05
N ALA A 289 7.85 -20.88 11.19
CA ALA A 289 9.11 -20.26 10.81
C ALA A 289 10.28 -20.78 11.66
N LYS A 290 10.10 -20.90 12.98
CA LYS A 290 11.09 -21.51 13.88
C LYS A 290 11.43 -22.95 13.46
N GLN A 291 10.41 -23.77 13.19
CA GLN A 291 10.59 -25.16 12.72
C GLN A 291 11.32 -25.22 11.37
N TYR A 292 11.02 -24.29 10.47
CA TYR A 292 11.75 -24.19 9.21
C TYR A 292 13.25 -23.92 9.46
N PHE A 293 13.62 -22.96 10.32
CA PHE A 293 15.03 -22.69 10.62
C PHE A 293 15.75 -23.88 11.27
N LEU A 294 15.08 -24.60 12.19
CA LEU A 294 15.59 -25.85 12.77
C LEU A 294 15.89 -26.88 11.66
N SER A 295 14.98 -27.02 10.68
CA SER A 295 15.18 -27.92 9.54
C SER A 295 16.34 -27.53 8.63
N GLN A 296 16.75 -26.25 8.63
CA GLN A 296 17.91 -25.74 7.90
C GLN A 296 19.23 -25.86 8.70
N GLY A 297 19.17 -26.47 9.90
CA GLY A 297 20.34 -26.68 10.74
C GLY A 297 20.70 -25.52 11.66
N VAL A 298 19.80 -24.55 11.85
CA VAL A 298 20.00 -23.48 12.86
C VAL A 298 19.76 -24.06 14.26
N PRO A 299 20.69 -23.94 15.21
CA PRO A 299 20.51 -24.45 16.56
C PRO A 299 19.32 -23.80 17.28
N GLU A 300 18.59 -24.57 18.08
CA GLU A 300 17.39 -24.06 18.76
C GLU A 300 17.67 -22.89 19.70
N HIS A 301 18.80 -22.91 20.41
CA HIS A 301 19.21 -21.83 21.32
C HIS A 301 19.56 -20.53 20.60
N ASN A 302 19.66 -20.53 19.27
CA ASN A 302 19.89 -19.34 18.44
C ASN A 302 18.59 -18.76 17.86
N LEU A 303 17.42 -19.37 18.16
CA LEU A 303 16.12 -19.00 17.57
C LEU A 303 15.20 -18.41 18.64
N PHE A 304 14.85 -17.13 18.48
CA PHE A 304 14.05 -16.38 19.45
C PHE A 304 12.77 -15.88 18.81
N ILE A 305 11.61 -16.09 19.45
CA ILE A 305 10.34 -15.50 19.02
C ILE A 305 10.04 -14.29 19.91
N LEU A 306 10.13 -13.09 19.34
CA LEU A 306 9.96 -11.84 20.08
C LEU A 306 8.47 -11.53 20.28
N GLY A 307 8.03 -11.45 21.53
CA GLY A 307 6.65 -11.11 21.87
C GLY A 307 6.34 -11.23 23.36
N GLN A 308 5.19 -10.71 23.78
CA GLN A 308 4.65 -10.89 25.14
C GLN A 308 3.44 -11.84 25.17
N SER A 309 2.65 -11.86 24.10
CA SER A 309 1.57 -12.80 23.85
C SER A 309 1.31 -12.84 22.36
N LEU A 310 1.43 -14.01 21.74
CA LEU A 310 1.25 -14.20 20.30
C LEU A 310 0.36 -15.41 20.04
N SER A 311 -0.63 -15.24 19.17
CA SER A 311 -1.50 -16.34 18.74
C SER A 311 -0.67 -17.50 18.14
N GLY A 312 -0.91 -18.72 18.65
CA GLY A 312 -0.24 -19.93 18.19
C GLY A 312 1.18 -20.16 18.75
N VAL A 313 1.66 -19.32 19.66
CA VAL A 313 2.99 -19.47 20.29
C VAL A 313 2.84 -19.72 21.79
N PRO A 314 3.40 -20.82 22.33
CA PRO A 314 3.44 -21.06 23.78
C PRO A 314 4.21 -19.97 24.54
N GLU A 315 3.79 -19.63 25.77
CA GLU A 315 4.44 -18.58 26.57
C GLU A 315 5.93 -18.87 26.85
N ASP A 316 6.30 -20.13 27.02
CA ASP A 316 7.69 -20.58 27.21
C ASP A 316 8.57 -20.43 25.97
N GLN A 317 7.97 -20.20 24.80
CA GLN A 317 8.67 -19.99 23.54
C GLN A 317 8.88 -18.50 23.22
N LEU A 318 8.30 -17.60 24.03
CA LEU A 318 8.38 -16.16 23.83
C LEU A 318 9.60 -15.57 24.54
N THR A 319 10.23 -14.61 23.90
CA THR A 319 11.39 -13.87 24.43
C THR A 319 11.09 -12.38 24.42
N THR A 320 11.36 -11.69 25.53
CA THR A 320 11.26 -10.22 25.54
C THR A 320 12.41 -9.58 24.79
N ILE A 321 12.26 -8.32 24.40
CA ILE A 321 13.33 -7.60 23.68
C ILE A 321 14.56 -7.42 24.58
N GLU A 322 14.36 -7.17 25.87
CA GLU A 322 15.45 -7.01 26.84
C GLU A 322 16.21 -8.33 27.04
N GLN A 323 15.50 -9.46 27.05
CA GLN A 323 16.14 -10.77 27.08
C GLN A 323 16.93 -11.01 25.79
N PHE A 324 16.32 -10.77 24.63
CA PHE A 324 17.01 -10.93 23.35
C PHE A 324 18.26 -10.06 23.22
N LYS A 325 18.24 -8.83 23.75
CA LYS A 325 19.43 -7.96 23.80
C LYS A 325 20.57 -8.57 24.63
N ARG A 326 20.26 -9.25 25.74
CA ARG A 326 21.26 -9.95 26.56
C ARG A 326 21.83 -11.16 25.84
N GLU A 327 20.96 -11.96 25.22
CA GLU A 327 21.38 -13.11 24.40
C GLU A 327 22.26 -12.66 23.23
N PHE A 328 21.99 -11.48 22.66
CA PHE A 328 22.85 -10.87 21.66
C PHE A 328 24.23 -10.49 22.21
N ASP A 329 24.31 -9.92 23.42
CA ASP A 329 25.59 -9.59 24.04
C ASP A 329 26.44 -10.85 24.23
N ASP A 330 25.85 -11.95 24.72
CA ASP A 330 26.53 -13.25 24.84
C ASP A 330 26.96 -13.79 23.46
N CYS A 331 26.08 -13.69 22.45
CA CYS A 331 26.37 -14.08 21.08
C CYS A 331 27.61 -13.38 20.48
N ILE A 332 27.81 -12.10 20.79
CA ILE A 332 29.02 -11.36 20.37
C ILE A 332 30.28 -12.02 20.95
N ASP A 333 30.27 -12.38 22.23
CA ASP A 333 31.42 -12.97 22.92
C ASP A 333 31.78 -14.37 22.40
N PHE A 334 30.78 -15.16 22.00
CA PHE A 334 30.97 -16.52 21.46
C PHE A 334 31.15 -16.58 19.93
N GLY A 335 30.89 -15.48 19.22
CA GLY A 335 30.97 -15.44 17.76
C GLY A 335 29.80 -16.14 17.06
N ASP A 336 28.66 -16.26 17.73
CA ASP A 336 27.48 -17.00 17.28
C ASP A 336 26.55 -16.17 16.37
N LYS A 337 25.51 -16.80 15.83
CA LYS A 337 24.53 -16.11 15.00
C LYS A 337 23.12 -16.34 15.51
N LEU A 338 22.31 -15.29 15.66
CA LEU A 338 20.94 -15.40 16.16
C LEU A 338 19.89 -15.10 15.08
N ILE A 339 18.69 -15.65 15.24
CA ILE A 339 17.52 -15.27 14.45
C ILE A 339 16.41 -14.84 15.40
N ALA A 340 15.96 -13.60 15.23
CA ALA A 340 14.77 -13.08 15.87
C ALA A 340 13.57 -13.21 14.91
N ILE A 341 12.55 -13.94 15.34
CA ILE A 341 11.28 -14.10 14.64
C ILE A 341 10.25 -13.21 15.32
N THR A 342 9.48 -12.47 14.53
CA THR A 342 8.41 -11.63 15.03
C THR A 342 7.16 -11.80 14.18
N VAL A 343 5.98 -11.60 14.77
CA VAL A 343 4.74 -11.38 14.02
C VAL A 343 4.40 -9.90 13.94
N ALA A 344 3.41 -9.52 13.14
CA ALA A 344 2.89 -8.15 13.13
C ALA A 344 2.52 -7.72 14.56
N GLY A 345 3.16 -6.66 15.07
CA GLY A 345 2.97 -6.18 16.44
C GLY A 345 4.24 -6.05 17.28
N CYS A 346 5.40 -6.59 16.85
CA CYS A 346 6.67 -6.09 17.39
C CYS A 346 6.78 -4.63 16.99
N ARG A 347 6.71 -3.77 18.00
CA ARG A 347 6.08 -2.44 17.93
C ARG A 347 6.89 -1.46 17.09
N ALA A 348 6.21 -0.50 16.44
CA ALA A 348 6.88 0.73 16.02
C ALA A 348 7.63 1.32 17.25
N GLY A 349 8.85 1.81 17.05
CA GLY A 349 9.63 2.49 18.10
C GLY A 349 10.74 1.68 18.81
N ILE A 350 10.89 0.36 18.56
CA ILE A 350 12.00 -0.40 19.18
C ILE A 350 13.35 -0.03 18.54
N ASN A 351 14.26 0.46 19.37
CA ASN A 351 15.65 0.74 18.99
C ASN A 351 16.57 -0.42 19.41
N PHE A 352 17.16 -1.11 18.43
CA PHE A 352 18.17 -2.16 18.65
C PHE A 352 19.57 -1.60 18.96
N GLY A 353 19.76 -0.28 18.90
CA GLY A 353 21.04 0.36 19.20
C GLY A 353 22.10 0.14 18.12
N ALA A 354 23.19 0.91 18.18
CA ALA A 354 24.23 0.88 17.16
C ALA A 354 24.98 -0.45 17.08
N MET A 355 25.23 -1.10 18.23
CA MET A 355 25.96 -2.38 18.27
C MET A 355 25.23 -3.50 17.53
N MET A 356 23.94 -3.71 17.82
CA MET A 356 23.16 -4.73 17.10
C MET A 356 23.04 -4.39 15.61
N LYS A 357 22.78 -3.13 15.26
CA LYS A 357 22.70 -2.74 13.84
C LYS A 357 24.02 -2.99 13.10
N ASN A 358 25.16 -2.76 13.76
CA ASN A 358 26.47 -3.06 13.19
C ASN A 358 26.70 -4.56 12.91
N HIS A 359 25.96 -5.45 13.58
CA HIS A 359 26.05 -6.91 13.42
C HIS A 359 24.80 -7.52 12.76
N LEU A 360 23.93 -6.69 12.18
CA LEU A 360 22.76 -7.15 11.47
C LEU A 360 23.18 -7.82 10.15
N ILE A 361 22.81 -9.09 9.97
CA ILE A 361 23.11 -9.87 8.78
C ILE A 361 22.04 -9.60 7.71
N SER A 362 20.78 -9.76 8.08
CA SER A 362 19.68 -9.62 7.13
C SER A 362 18.34 -9.39 7.82
N THR A 363 17.40 -8.80 7.07
CA THR A 363 16.01 -8.65 7.51
C THR A 363 15.05 -9.21 6.49
N TRP A 364 13.98 -9.86 6.94
CA TRP A 364 12.87 -10.30 6.09
C TRP A 364 11.55 -9.69 6.54
N ASP A 365 10.80 -9.08 5.62
CA ASP A 365 9.49 -8.51 5.90
C ASP A 365 8.38 -9.05 5.01
N SER A 366 7.42 -9.74 5.62
CA SER A 366 6.27 -10.30 4.92
C SER A 366 5.13 -9.28 4.70
N THR A 367 5.31 -8.01 5.07
CA THR A 367 4.25 -6.98 5.09
C THR A 367 4.03 -6.36 3.69
N VAL A 368 2.75 -6.09 3.34
CA VAL A 368 2.34 -5.71 1.96
C VAL A 368 1.50 -4.44 1.86
N ALA A 369 1.08 -3.87 2.99
CA ALA A 369 -0.11 -3.01 3.02
C ALA A 369 0.14 -1.53 2.68
N SER A 370 1.27 -0.93 3.04
CA SER A 370 1.53 0.50 2.76
C SER A 370 3.01 0.83 2.83
N ILE A 371 3.39 2.01 2.33
CA ILE A 371 4.76 2.53 2.46
C ILE A 371 5.18 2.56 3.94
N ALA A 372 4.36 3.12 4.82
CA ALA A 372 4.64 3.17 6.25
C ALA A 372 4.73 1.79 6.87
N ALA A 373 3.86 0.86 6.49
CA ALA A 373 3.91 -0.51 7.01
C ALA A 373 5.21 -1.22 6.64
N VAL A 374 5.83 -0.86 5.52
CA VAL A 374 7.13 -1.39 5.08
C VAL A 374 8.28 -0.63 5.75
N VAL A 375 8.25 0.70 5.71
CA VAL A 375 9.29 1.57 6.27
C VAL A 375 9.40 1.37 7.77
N GLN A 376 8.29 1.37 8.52
CA GLN A 376 8.25 1.15 9.98
C GLN A 376 8.61 -0.25 10.44
N ALA A 377 8.75 -1.17 9.49
CA ALA A 377 9.02 -2.54 9.79
C ALA A 377 10.52 -2.82 9.77
N ASN A 378 10.95 -3.97 9.26
CA ASN A 378 12.31 -4.42 9.53
C ASN A 378 13.37 -3.57 8.82
N ILE A 379 13.09 -3.05 7.63
CA ILE A 379 14.05 -2.21 6.90
C ILE A 379 14.29 -0.87 7.61
N GLY A 380 13.26 -0.17 8.11
CA GLY A 380 13.48 1.08 8.84
C GLY A 380 14.08 0.92 10.23
N ARG A 381 14.04 -0.29 10.81
CA ARG A 381 14.77 -0.61 12.05
C ARG A 381 16.27 -0.76 11.84
N ALA A 382 16.67 -1.04 10.60
CA ALA A 382 18.05 -1.12 10.18
C ALA A 382 18.62 0.24 9.76
N CYS A 383 17.83 1.31 9.76
CA CYS A 383 18.33 2.65 9.47
C CYS A 383 19.15 3.24 10.63
N GLY A 384 19.80 4.38 10.40
CA GLY A 384 20.37 5.20 11.47
C GLY A 384 21.88 5.40 11.36
N TYR A 385 22.49 5.75 12.48
CA TYR A 385 23.91 6.11 12.59
C TYR A 385 24.73 4.89 13.02
N HIS A 386 25.20 4.11 12.04
CA HIS A 386 26.05 2.94 12.24
C HIS A 386 26.88 2.64 10.98
N GLY A 387 27.88 1.76 11.09
CA GLY A 387 28.83 1.46 10.00
C GLY A 387 28.47 0.25 9.15
N ASN A 388 27.43 -0.52 9.49
CA ASN A 388 27.03 -1.68 8.70
C ASN A 388 26.25 -1.30 7.43
N ASN A 389 26.92 -1.46 6.29
CA ASN A 389 26.38 -1.24 4.94
C ASN A 389 26.24 -2.55 4.15
N ASP A 390 26.40 -3.69 4.83
CA ASP A 390 26.44 -5.04 4.22
C ASP A 390 25.15 -5.85 4.46
N ALA A 391 24.34 -5.46 5.44
CA ALA A 391 23.06 -6.09 5.71
C ALA A 391 22.17 -6.13 4.47
N MET A 392 21.48 -7.26 4.25
CA MET A 392 20.52 -7.39 3.14
C MET A 392 19.07 -7.34 3.64
N HIS A 393 18.23 -6.60 2.93
CA HIS A 393 16.86 -6.32 3.33
C HIS A 393 15.87 -6.89 2.31
N PHE A 394 15.15 -7.93 2.69
CA PHE A 394 14.13 -8.59 1.88
C PHE A 394 12.77 -8.00 2.24
N THR A 395 12.18 -7.22 1.33
CA THR A 395 10.95 -6.47 1.59
C THR A 395 10.20 -6.15 0.29
N ASN A 396 9.09 -5.40 0.39
CA ASN A 396 8.41 -4.85 -0.77
C ASN A 396 9.28 -3.75 -1.41
N MET A 397 9.87 -4.05 -2.58
CA MET A 397 10.75 -3.13 -3.32
C MET A 397 10.02 -1.87 -3.73
N ASP A 398 8.79 -1.99 -4.23
CA ASP A 398 8.04 -0.86 -4.76
C ASP A 398 7.72 0.16 -3.65
N ALA A 399 7.38 -0.32 -2.45
CA ALA A 399 7.18 0.54 -1.29
C ALA A 399 8.47 1.22 -0.81
N ALA A 400 9.62 0.53 -0.88
CA ALA A 400 10.90 1.13 -0.55
C ALA A 400 11.31 2.21 -1.55
N LEU A 401 11.09 1.98 -2.85
CA LEU A 401 11.35 2.94 -3.93
C LEU A 401 10.41 4.16 -3.83
N ALA A 402 9.12 3.94 -3.59
CA ALA A 402 8.15 5.00 -3.37
C ALA A 402 8.53 5.90 -2.18
N TYR A 403 9.01 5.30 -1.09
CA TYR A 403 9.53 6.07 0.06
C TYR A 403 10.79 6.86 -0.30
N ALA A 404 11.74 6.26 -1.01
CA ALA A 404 12.95 6.95 -1.44
C ALA A 404 12.64 8.16 -2.33
N ALA A 405 11.74 8.00 -3.31
CA ALA A 405 11.30 9.07 -4.19
C ALA A 405 10.53 10.17 -3.41
N THR A 406 9.73 9.78 -2.40
CA THR A 406 9.11 10.72 -1.45
C THR A 406 10.13 11.59 -0.74
N LEU A 407 11.21 11.00 -0.24
CA LEU A 407 12.26 11.71 0.47
C LEU A 407 13.05 12.63 -0.47
N ASP A 408 13.34 12.19 -1.69
CA ASP A 408 14.03 13.01 -2.69
C ASP A 408 13.18 14.23 -3.09
N TYR A 409 11.86 14.05 -3.24
CA TYR A 409 10.95 15.16 -3.50
C TYR A 409 10.87 16.13 -2.33
N LEU A 410 10.74 15.61 -1.10
CA LEU A 410 10.77 16.42 0.11
C LEU A 410 12.06 17.25 0.17
N GLU A 411 13.21 16.64 -0.10
CA GLU A 411 14.49 17.32 -0.06
C GLU A 411 14.61 18.42 -1.12
N GLN A 412 14.09 18.19 -2.32
CA GLN A 412 14.12 19.15 -3.43
C GLN A 412 13.12 20.29 -3.27
N ASN A 413 11.93 20.02 -2.71
CA ASN A 413 10.80 20.94 -2.70
C ASN A 413 10.53 21.58 -1.33
N THR A 414 11.14 21.10 -0.24
CA THR A 414 11.15 21.82 1.02
C THR A 414 12.31 22.81 1.05
N SER A 415 11.96 24.10 1.01
CA SER A 415 12.93 25.19 1.16
C SER A 415 13.62 25.11 2.52
N ALA A 416 14.77 25.80 2.67
CA ALA A 416 15.42 25.97 3.97
C ALA A 416 14.52 26.66 5.03
N ALA A 417 13.40 27.27 4.61
CA ALA A 417 12.46 28.06 5.42
C ALA A 417 11.05 27.45 5.52
N ALA A 418 10.91 26.12 5.35
CA ALA A 418 9.65 25.36 5.29
C ALA A 418 8.89 25.46 3.95
N ALA A 419 8.13 24.41 3.60
CA ALA A 419 7.22 24.39 2.45
C ALA A 419 5.77 24.57 2.88
N SER A 420 4.99 25.20 2.00
CA SER A 420 3.54 25.39 2.13
C SER A 420 2.73 24.82 0.95
N ASP A 421 3.39 24.19 -0.03
CA ASP A 421 2.70 23.58 -1.18
C ASP A 421 2.22 22.16 -0.87
N PHE A 422 1.18 22.07 -0.04
CA PHE A 422 0.55 20.80 0.30
C PHE A 422 -0.25 20.21 -0.87
N ASP A 423 -0.67 21.00 -1.85
CA ASP A 423 -1.41 20.50 -3.00
C ASP A 423 -0.47 19.78 -3.98
N GLY A 424 0.65 20.39 -4.36
CA GLY A 424 1.67 19.75 -5.21
C GLY A 424 2.30 18.54 -4.54
N LEU A 425 2.51 18.57 -3.23
CA LEU A 425 2.92 17.39 -2.45
C LEU A 425 1.89 16.25 -2.57
N ARG A 426 0.59 16.54 -2.42
CA ARG A 426 -0.48 15.54 -2.53
C ARG A 426 -0.53 14.89 -3.92
N GLU A 427 -0.47 15.70 -4.97
CA GLU A 427 -0.47 15.23 -6.36
C GLU A 427 0.70 14.27 -6.61
N PHE A 428 1.91 14.68 -6.22
CA PHE A 428 3.10 13.84 -6.32
C PHE A 428 2.96 12.51 -5.57
N PHE A 429 2.32 12.50 -4.39
CA PHE A 429 2.09 11.26 -3.66
C PHE A 429 1.11 10.32 -4.35
N GLN A 430 0.06 10.85 -4.96
CA GLN A 430 -0.89 10.04 -5.72
C GLN A 430 -0.18 9.41 -6.93
N GLU A 431 0.61 10.20 -7.67
CA GLU A 431 1.39 9.72 -8.81
C GLU A 431 2.37 8.60 -8.40
N ILE A 432 3.12 8.78 -7.30
CA ILE A 432 4.03 7.74 -6.79
C ILE A 432 3.27 6.48 -6.38
N CYS A 433 2.14 6.62 -5.69
CA CYS A 433 1.39 5.45 -5.25
C CYS A 433 0.87 4.64 -6.44
N GLU A 434 0.43 5.32 -7.50
CA GLU A 434 0.02 4.71 -8.76
C GLU A 434 1.20 4.06 -9.51
N GLU A 435 2.32 4.77 -9.65
CA GLU A 435 3.54 4.33 -10.34
C GLU A 435 4.10 3.04 -9.72
N TYR A 436 4.21 3.01 -8.39
CA TYR A 436 4.78 1.88 -7.64
C TYR A 436 3.73 0.87 -7.19
N HIS A 437 2.46 1.01 -7.61
CA HIS A 437 1.37 0.08 -7.28
C HIS A 437 1.24 -0.22 -5.77
N VAL A 438 1.42 0.81 -4.94
CA VAL A 438 1.31 0.71 -3.47
C VAL A 438 -0.05 1.23 -2.99
N GLU A 439 -0.66 0.55 -2.02
CA GLU A 439 -2.02 0.83 -1.54
C GLU A 439 -2.14 2.13 -0.70
N GLY A 440 -1.07 2.95 -0.64
CA GLY A 440 -1.01 4.24 0.07
C GLY A 440 0.19 4.39 1.02
N LEU A 441 0.26 5.54 1.72
CA LEU A 441 1.33 5.84 2.68
C LEU A 441 1.14 5.16 4.05
N ASP A 442 -0.04 5.17 4.65
CA ASP A 442 -0.30 4.57 5.98
C ASP A 442 -1.49 3.59 5.93
N VAL A 443 -1.52 2.62 6.85
CA VAL A 443 -2.63 1.65 7.03
C VAL A 443 -3.84 2.35 7.70
N GLY A 444 -4.27 3.44 7.09
CA GLY A 444 -5.42 4.25 7.45
C GLY A 444 -6.46 4.29 6.34
N VAL A 445 -6.04 4.09 5.08
CA VAL A 445 -6.93 4.06 3.92
C VAL A 445 -6.43 3.00 2.95
N THR A 446 -6.91 1.78 3.12
CA THR A 446 -7.15 0.91 1.97
C THR A 446 -8.57 0.39 2.10
N ILE A 447 -9.53 1.20 1.70
CA ILE A 447 -10.79 0.61 1.26
C ILE A 447 -10.47 0.01 -0.10
N LYS A 448 -10.39 -1.32 -0.18
CA LYS A 448 -10.66 -1.97 -1.45
C LYS A 448 -12.14 -1.74 -1.75
N HIS A 449 -12.45 -0.61 -2.38
CA HIS A 449 -13.70 -0.49 -3.09
C HIS A 449 -13.62 -1.43 -4.28
N LYS A 450 -14.00 -2.70 -4.10
CA LYS A 450 -14.76 -3.33 -5.16
C LYS A 450 -16.14 -2.67 -5.10
N GLN A 451 -16.26 -1.50 -5.74
CA GLN A 451 -17.54 -1.15 -6.34
C GLN A 451 -17.99 -2.42 -7.06
N ARG A 452 -19.13 -2.98 -6.67
CA ARG A 452 -19.65 -4.14 -7.38
C ARG A 452 -20.04 -3.63 -8.77
N ARG A 453 -19.09 -3.71 -9.70
CA ARG A 453 -19.29 -3.33 -11.09
C ARG A 453 -20.51 -4.10 -11.57
N PRO A 454 -21.61 -3.42 -11.95
CA PRO A 454 -22.77 -4.10 -12.46
C PRO A 454 -22.30 -4.94 -13.65
N ILE A 455 -22.69 -6.21 -13.66
CA ILE A 455 -22.44 -7.09 -14.80
C ILE A 455 -23.25 -6.49 -15.94
N GLY A 456 -22.58 -5.82 -16.88
CA GLY A 456 -23.26 -5.10 -17.96
C GLY A 456 -23.99 -6.03 -18.93
N ASP A 457 -23.45 -7.23 -19.14
CA ASP A 457 -23.98 -8.25 -20.03
C ASP A 457 -24.59 -9.40 -19.20
N VAL A 458 -25.83 -9.19 -18.75
CA VAL A 458 -26.54 -10.12 -17.86
C VAL A 458 -27.21 -11.27 -18.60
N GLU A 459 -27.65 -11.06 -19.84
CA GLU A 459 -28.32 -12.08 -20.65
C GLU A 459 -27.29 -13.10 -21.12
N THR A 460 -27.35 -14.29 -20.53
CA THR A 460 -26.32 -15.33 -20.67
C THR A 460 -26.80 -16.43 -21.61
N TYR A 461 -25.90 -16.88 -22.47
CA TYR A 461 -26.15 -17.96 -23.43
C TYR A 461 -25.04 -18.99 -23.35
N LEU A 462 -25.38 -20.24 -23.61
CA LEU A 462 -24.39 -21.28 -23.87
C LEU A 462 -23.86 -21.15 -25.30
N THR A 463 -22.70 -21.73 -25.54
CA THR A 463 -22.13 -21.85 -26.88
C THR A 463 -22.65 -23.15 -27.49
N ASP A 464 -23.31 -23.04 -28.64
CA ASP A 464 -23.89 -24.19 -29.36
C ASP A 464 -22.78 -25.05 -29.97
N SER A 465 -21.94 -24.39 -30.77
CA SER A 465 -20.95 -25.05 -31.60
C SER A 465 -19.88 -24.06 -32.01
N TYR A 466 -18.77 -24.59 -32.53
CA TYR A 466 -17.74 -23.82 -33.20
C TYR A 466 -17.36 -24.46 -34.53
N VAL A 467 -16.78 -23.66 -35.42
CA VAL A 467 -16.13 -24.15 -36.65
C VAL A 467 -14.86 -23.35 -36.91
N ALA A 468 -13.78 -24.03 -37.26
CA ALA A 468 -12.55 -23.41 -37.73
C ALA A 468 -12.43 -23.61 -39.25
N ILE A 469 -12.12 -22.54 -39.98
CA ILE A 469 -12.05 -22.57 -41.45
C ILE A 469 -10.84 -21.78 -41.98
N PRO A 470 -10.27 -22.19 -43.12
CA PRO A 470 -9.30 -21.37 -43.82
C PRO A 470 -9.98 -20.15 -44.45
N GLY A 471 -9.29 -19.01 -44.50
CA GLY A 471 -9.85 -17.75 -45.02
C GLY A 471 -10.08 -17.75 -46.53
N GLN A 472 -9.24 -18.46 -47.28
CA GLN A 472 -9.30 -18.65 -48.74
C GLN A 472 -9.65 -17.36 -49.48
N LEU A 473 -9.03 -16.26 -49.09
CA LEU A 473 -9.42 -14.91 -49.53
C LEU A 473 -9.19 -14.70 -51.03
N PHE A 474 -8.30 -15.49 -51.64
CA PHE A 474 -8.01 -15.47 -53.08
C PHE A 474 -8.85 -16.45 -53.91
N ASN A 475 -9.73 -17.25 -53.28
CA ASN A 475 -10.62 -18.18 -53.97
C ASN A 475 -12.08 -17.76 -53.78
N PRO A 476 -12.67 -16.99 -54.70
CA PRO A 476 -14.02 -16.43 -54.54
C PRO A 476 -15.10 -17.51 -54.37
N GLU A 477 -14.94 -18.61 -55.12
CA GLU A 477 -15.89 -19.73 -55.22
C GLU A 477 -15.59 -20.85 -54.21
N TYR A 478 -14.79 -20.57 -53.17
CA TYR A 478 -14.49 -21.57 -52.16
C TYR A 478 -15.75 -22.01 -51.40
N ASP A 479 -16.02 -23.32 -51.43
CA ASP A 479 -17.19 -23.90 -50.80
C ASP A 479 -16.95 -24.19 -49.32
N TYR A 480 -17.54 -23.37 -48.46
CA TYR A 480 -17.48 -23.53 -47.00
C TYR A 480 -18.46 -24.56 -46.45
N SER A 481 -19.38 -25.09 -47.27
CA SER A 481 -20.30 -26.14 -46.84
C SER A 481 -19.57 -27.43 -46.43
N ALA A 482 -18.32 -27.60 -46.89
CA ALA A 482 -17.42 -28.67 -46.46
C ALA A 482 -17.07 -28.62 -44.96
N TYR A 483 -17.16 -27.45 -44.33
CA TYR A 483 -16.80 -27.25 -42.91
C TYR A 483 -18.01 -27.12 -42.00
N THR A 484 -19.13 -26.61 -42.52
CA THR A 484 -20.37 -26.48 -41.76
C THR A 484 -21.58 -26.45 -42.66
N ALA A 485 -22.65 -27.15 -42.26
CA ALA A 485 -23.95 -27.08 -42.91
C ALA A 485 -24.86 -25.99 -42.29
N ASP A 486 -24.39 -25.28 -41.26
CA ASP A 486 -25.18 -24.28 -40.55
C ASP A 486 -25.34 -23.00 -41.40
N PRO A 487 -26.56 -22.63 -41.82
CA PRO A 487 -26.78 -21.46 -42.68
C PRO A 487 -26.36 -20.13 -42.03
N VAL A 488 -26.43 -20.03 -40.70
CA VAL A 488 -26.03 -18.83 -39.94
C VAL A 488 -24.52 -18.69 -39.99
N LEU A 489 -23.78 -19.78 -39.76
CA LEU A 489 -22.32 -19.77 -39.85
C LEU A 489 -21.85 -19.50 -41.29
N LEU A 490 -22.47 -20.11 -42.30
CA LEU A 490 -22.16 -19.85 -43.72
C LEU A 490 -22.37 -18.37 -44.09
N THR A 491 -23.45 -17.77 -43.61
CA THR A 491 -23.72 -16.33 -43.82
C THR A 491 -22.68 -15.46 -43.09
N ALA A 492 -22.31 -15.83 -41.86
CA ALA A 492 -21.29 -15.10 -41.10
C ALA A 492 -19.92 -15.14 -41.78
N ILE A 493 -19.52 -16.31 -42.29
CA ILE A 493 -18.29 -16.51 -43.06
C ILE A 493 -18.27 -15.56 -44.26
N SER A 494 -19.34 -15.54 -45.05
CA SER A 494 -19.46 -14.65 -46.22
C SER A 494 -19.27 -13.17 -45.84
N LEU A 495 -19.94 -12.70 -44.79
CA LEU A 495 -19.85 -11.31 -44.34
C LEU A 495 -18.47 -10.93 -43.78
N ILE A 496 -17.79 -11.85 -43.09
CA ILE A 496 -16.43 -11.63 -42.58
C ILE A 496 -15.43 -11.57 -43.74
N ARG A 497 -15.57 -12.47 -44.73
CA ARG A 497 -14.75 -12.46 -45.96
C ARG A 497 -14.96 -11.17 -46.75
N GLU A 498 -16.20 -10.71 -46.88
CA GLU A 498 -16.51 -9.44 -47.55
C GLU A 498 -15.78 -8.27 -46.86
N GLU A 499 -15.76 -8.22 -45.52
CA GLU A 499 -15.02 -7.19 -44.79
C GLU A 499 -13.49 -7.33 -44.94
N LEU A 500 -12.97 -8.56 -45.05
CA LEU A 500 -11.56 -8.83 -45.33
C LEU A 500 -11.14 -8.32 -46.72
N LEU A 501 -11.98 -8.53 -47.72
CA LEU A 501 -11.77 -8.21 -49.14
C LEU A 501 -12.17 -6.79 -49.55
N LYS A 502 -12.83 -6.06 -48.64
CA LYS A 502 -13.29 -4.69 -48.88
C LYS A 502 -12.14 -3.77 -49.30
N ASP A 503 -12.39 -2.97 -50.34
CA ASP A 503 -11.47 -2.02 -51.00
C ASP A 503 -10.36 -2.68 -51.87
N SER A 504 -10.75 -3.62 -52.73
CA SER A 504 -9.92 -4.23 -53.81
C SER A 504 -8.97 -5.37 -53.41
N GLY A 505 -9.26 -6.09 -52.33
CA GLY A 505 -8.55 -7.33 -51.97
C GLY A 505 -8.11 -7.38 -50.50
N PRO A 506 -7.45 -8.46 -50.06
CA PRO A 506 -6.96 -8.55 -48.70
C PRO A 506 -5.70 -7.70 -48.53
N TYR A 507 -5.81 -6.61 -47.76
CA TYR A 507 -4.68 -5.74 -47.42
C TYR A 507 -4.55 -5.53 -45.92
N VAL A 508 -3.33 -5.21 -45.51
CA VAL A 508 -2.99 -4.97 -44.10
C VAL A 508 -3.76 -3.74 -43.59
N LYS A 509 -4.68 -3.93 -42.64
CA LYS A 509 -5.50 -2.87 -42.03
C LYS A 509 -5.29 -2.78 -40.53
N GLY A 510 -5.17 -1.54 -40.05
CA GLY A 510 -5.14 -1.23 -38.63
C GLY A 510 -6.51 -1.23 -37.93
N HIS A 511 -7.61 -1.33 -38.69
CA HIS A 511 -8.97 -1.29 -38.16
C HIS A 511 -9.95 -1.95 -39.12
N ARG A 512 -10.76 -2.86 -38.59
CA ARG A 512 -11.88 -3.53 -39.27
C ARG A 512 -13.05 -3.58 -38.29
N ALA A 513 -14.28 -3.50 -38.80
CA ALA A 513 -15.45 -3.55 -37.93
C ALA A 513 -16.69 -4.05 -38.69
N MET A 514 -17.44 -4.96 -38.07
CA MET A 514 -18.71 -5.48 -38.59
C MET A 514 -19.86 -4.48 -38.34
N ARG A 515 -19.83 -3.32 -38.99
CA ARG A 515 -20.83 -2.24 -38.79
C ARG A 515 -22.05 -2.38 -39.71
N GLY A 516 -23.23 -2.01 -39.21
CA GLY A 516 -24.48 -1.93 -39.97
C GLY A 516 -25.55 -2.95 -39.53
N LYS A 517 -26.83 -2.64 -39.78
CA LYS A 517 -27.99 -3.45 -39.32
C LYS A 517 -27.93 -4.91 -39.79
N THR A 518 -27.33 -5.16 -40.96
CA THR A 518 -27.19 -6.50 -41.55
C THR A 518 -26.00 -7.30 -41.02
N ARG A 519 -25.06 -6.66 -40.30
CA ARG A 519 -23.80 -7.27 -39.82
C ARG A 519 -23.62 -7.24 -38.31
N ASN A 520 -24.39 -6.41 -37.60
CA ASN A 520 -24.22 -6.20 -36.16
C ASN A 520 -24.47 -7.48 -35.33
N TRP A 521 -25.12 -8.49 -35.89
CA TRP A 521 -25.29 -9.79 -35.25
C TRP A 521 -24.00 -10.64 -35.22
N ILE A 522 -22.92 -10.18 -35.86
CA ILE A 522 -21.60 -10.79 -35.86
C ILE A 522 -20.64 -9.91 -35.05
N LYS A 523 -19.88 -10.53 -34.14
CA LYS A 523 -18.73 -9.91 -33.50
C LYS A 523 -17.45 -10.52 -34.08
N ALA A 524 -16.61 -9.72 -34.72
CA ALA A 524 -15.30 -10.18 -35.20
C ALA A 524 -14.18 -9.59 -34.35
N GLN A 525 -13.32 -10.47 -33.84
CA GLN A 525 -12.09 -10.15 -33.13
C GLN A 525 -10.93 -10.29 -34.11
N TRP A 526 -10.42 -9.16 -34.57
CA TRP A 526 -9.34 -9.09 -35.56
C TRP A 526 -7.98 -9.22 -34.87
N VAL A 527 -7.49 -10.45 -34.75
CA VAL A 527 -6.21 -10.75 -34.08
C VAL A 527 -5.07 -10.26 -34.96
N ASN A 528 -4.14 -9.51 -34.37
CA ASN A 528 -2.98 -8.95 -35.04
C ASN A 528 -1.70 -9.36 -34.28
N GLY A 529 -0.52 -8.93 -34.76
CA GLY A 529 0.77 -9.34 -34.18
C GLY A 529 0.95 -8.98 -32.70
N ASP A 530 0.21 -7.99 -32.22
CA ASP A 530 0.30 -7.45 -30.86
C ASP A 530 -0.70 -8.10 -29.90
N THR A 531 -1.77 -8.72 -30.41
CA THR A 531 -2.81 -9.37 -29.60
C THR A 531 -2.77 -10.90 -29.67
N PHE A 532 -1.98 -11.46 -30.59
CA PHE A 532 -1.88 -12.90 -30.83
C PHE A 532 -1.40 -13.68 -29.60
N ASP A 533 -0.18 -13.37 -29.13
CA ASP A 533 0.56 -14.09 -28.07
C ASP A 533 1.18 -13.15 -27.01
N ASN A 534 0.83 -11.86 -27.02
CA ASN A 534 1.35 -10.88 -26.07
C ASN A 534 0.71 -11.03 -24.68
N LYS A 535 1.53 -11.39 -23.67
CA LYS A 535 1.10 -11.57 -22.28
C LYS A 535 0.62 -10.28 -21.61
N GLU A 536 1.12 -9.11 -22.02
CA GLU A 536 0.62 -7.81 -21.53
C GLU A 536 -0.81 -7.51 -21.99
N LYS A 537 -1.29 -8.23 -23.02
CA LYS A 537 -2.66 -8.13 -23.55
C LYS A 537 -3.53 -9.34 -23.24
N ALA A 538 -3.01 -10.31 -22.50
CA ALA A 538 -3.79 -11.42 -22.02
C ALA A 538 -4.88 -10.92 -21.07
N VAL A 539 -6.09 -11.46 -21.22
CA VAL A 539 -7.14 -11.34 -20.20
C VAL A 539 -7.09 -12.57 -19.29
N LYS A 540 -8.02 -12.70 -18.33
CA LYS A 540 -8.07 -13.85 -17.39
C LYS A 540 -7.96 -15.22 -18.08
N SER A 541 -8.47 -15.35 -19.31
CA SER A 541 -8.45 -16.59 -20.11
C SER A 541 -7.25 -16.74 -21.06
N GLY A 542 -6.25 -15.87 -20.96
CA GLY A 542 -5.02 -15.90 -21.76
C GLY A 542 -5.02 -14.96 -22.97
N THR A 543 -4.00 -15.13 -23.80
CA THR A 543 -3.83 -14.46 -25.10
C THR A 543 -4.90 -14.88 -26.11
N MET A 544 -5.06 -14.18 -27.24
CA MET A 544 -6.07 -14.55 -28.25
C MET A 544 -5.85 -15.96 -28.81
N LYS A 545 -4.59 -16.37 -28.95
CA LYS A 545 -4.20 -17.74 -29.29
C LYS A 545 -4.70 -18.75 -28.25
N GLU A 546 -4.29 -18.57 -26.99
CA GLU A 546 -4.60 -19.50 -25.90
C GLU A 546 -6.12 -19.64 -25.69
N ARG A 547 -6.86 -18.54 -25.86
CA ARG A 547 -8.32 -18.53 -25.71
C ARG A 547 -9.04 -19.32 -26.78
N ALA A 548 -8.69 -19.10 -28.05
CA ALA A 548 -9.32 -19.85 -29.14
C ALA A 548 -9.11 -21.36 -28.96
N ILE A 549 -7.91 -21.76 -28.54
CA ILE A 549 -7.58 -23.15 -28.23
C ILE A 549 -8.39 -23.66 -27.02
N SER A 550 -8.36 -22.94 -25.90
CA SER A 550 -9.03 -23.39 -24.67
C SER A 550 -10.54 -23.52 -24.84
N PHE A 551 -11.19 -22.62 -25.57
CA PHE A 551 -12.63 -22.63 -25.78
C PHE A 551 -13.08 -23.78 -26.69
N THR A 552 -12.35 -24.00 -27.78
CA THR A 552 -12.66 -25.10 -28.71
C THR A 552 -12.42 -26.47 -28.06
N GLN A 553 -11.33 -26.62 -27.30
CA GLN A 553 -11.07 -27.84 -26.53
C GLN A 553 -12.13 -28.11 -25.45
N ALA A 554 -12.68 -27.08 -24.81
CA ALA A 554 -13.78 -27.25 -23.85
C ALA A 554 -15.02 -27.81 -24.56
N LEU A 555 -15.37 -27.25 -25.73
CA LEU A 555 -16.49 -27.73 -26.54
C LEU A 555 -16.26 -29.16 -27.06
N ASP A 556 -15.04 -29.50 -27.48
CA ASP A 556 -14.69 -30.86 -27.92
C ASP A 556 -14.85 -31.90 -26.78
N ARG A 557 -14.61 -31.48 -25.53
CA ARG A 557 -14.84 -32.30 -24.33
C ARG A 557 -16.31 -32.35 -23.90
N GLY A 558 -17.20 -31.64 -24.60
CA GLY A 558 -18.62 -31.52 -24.23
C GLY A 558 -18.86 -30.66 -22.98
N GLU A 559 -17.91 -29.80 -22.61
CA GLU A 559 -18.05 -28.89 -21.48
C GLU A 559 -18.95 -27.70 -21.85
N ALA A 560 -19.83 -27.31 -20.93
CA ALA A 560 -20.69 -26.15 -21.13
C ALA A 560 -19.86 -24.85 -21.12
N LEU A 561 -19.74 -24.21 -22.29
CA LEU A 561 -19.02 -22.95 -22.46
C LEU A 561 -19.98 -21.78 -22.58
N GLU A 562 -19.81 -20.77 -21.72
CA GLU A 562 -20.60 -19.54 -21.76
C GLU A 562 -20.21 -18.68 -22.98
N TYR A 563 -21.18 -18.40 -23.84
CA TYR A 563 -20.96 -17.66 -25.09
C TYR A 563 -20.53 -16.21 -24.85
N ASN A 564 -20.99 -15.58 -23.78
CA ASN A 564 -20.61 -14.22 -23.41
C ASN A 564 -19.09 -14.06 -23.17
N GLN A 565 -18.42 -15.12 -22.71
CA GLN A 565 -16.96 -15.15 -22.52
C GLN A 565 -16.20 -15.08 -23.85
N ILE A 566 -16.85 -15.53 -24.93
CA ILE A 566 -16.32 -15.50 -26.29
C ILE A 566 -16.53 -14.12 -26.90
N VAL A 567 -17.71 -13.54 -26.74
CA VAL A 567 -18.11 -12.25 -27.36
C VAL A 567 -17.17 -11.09 -26.98
N MET A 568 -16.81 -10.98 -25.70
CA MET A 568 -16.11 -9.81 -25.14
C MET A 568 -16.79 -8.47 -25.54
N PRO A 569 -17.98 -8.19 -25.00
CA PRO A 569 -18.69 -6.97 -25.33
C PRO A 569 -17.85 -5.73 -24.99
N GLY A 570 -17.68 -4.82 -25.96
CA GLY A 570 -17.16 -3.47 -25.69
C GLY A 570 -18.22 -2.57 -25.06
N SER A 571 -17.86 -1.33 -24.72
CA SER A 571 -18.80 -0.34 -24.18
C SER A 571 -20.02 -0.17 -25.10
N GLY A 572 -21.20 -0.59 -24.64
CA GLY A 572 -22.46 -0.52 -25.38
C GLY A 572 -22.81 -1.73 -26.26
N GLU A 573 -22.01 -2.80 -26.26
CA GLU A 573 -22.34 -4.07 -26.93
C GLU A 573 -22.90 -5.09 -25.93
N ARG A 574 -23.76 -6.01 -26.39
CA ARG A 574 -24.35 -7.07 -25.57
C ARG A 574 -24.38 -8.40 -26.30
N SER A 575 -24.18 -9.51 -25.60
CA SER A 575 -24.19 -10.85 -26.19
C SER A 575 -25.57 -11.23 -26.75
N GLU A 576 -26.64 -10.67 -26.21
CA GLU A 576 -28.02 -10.81 -26.74
C GLU A 576 -28.14 -10.33 -28.21
N SER A 577 -27.29 -9.39 -28.62
CA SER A 577 -27.29 -8.85 -29.98
C SER A 577 -26.40 -9.61 -30.95
N LYS A 578 -25.61 -10.58 -30.48
CA LYS A 578 -24.61 -11.30 -31.26
C LYS A 578 -25.00 -12.77 -31.41
N MET A 579 -25.29 -13.22 -32.62
CA MET A 579 -25.53 -14.64 -32.91
C MET A 579 -24.24 -15.39 -33.20
N VAL A 580 -23.23 -14.73 -33.76
CA VAL A 580 -21.93 -15.36 -34.08
C VAL A 580 -20.77 -14.48 -33.63
N THR A 581 -19.75 -15.11 -33.05
CA THR A 581 -18.49 -14.46 -32.70
C THR A 581 -17.36 -15.15 -33.45
N ALA A 582 -16.52 -14.38 -34.12
CA ALA A 582 -15.39 -14.89 -34.88
C ALA A 582 -14.07 -14.35 -34.32
N THR A 583 -13.13 -15.25 -34.09
CA THR A 583 -11.72 -14.91 -33.85
C THR A 583 -10.97 -15.08 -35.16
N VAL A 584 -10.50 -13.96 -35.72
CA VAL A 584 -9.89 -13.90 -37.06
C VAL A 584 -8.38 -13.72 -36.92
N PHE A 585 -7.63 -14.80 -37.13
CA PHE A 585 -6.17 -14.78 -37.18
C PHE A 585 -5.76 -14.53 -38.63
N SER A 586 -5.13 -13.39 -38.91
CA SER A 586 -4.79 -13.03 -40.29
C SER A 586 -3.54 -12.17 -40.35
N VAL A 587 -2.70 -12.43 -41.35
CA VAL A 587 -1.56 -11.55 -41.68
C VAL A 587 -2.01 -10.17 -42.19
N TYR A 588 -3.30 -9.98 -42.46
CA TYR A 588 -3.88 -8.72 -42.92
C TYR A 588 -4.42 -7.83 -41.80
N ASN A 589 -4.27 -8.23 -40.53
CA ASN A 589 -4.64 -7.45 -39.36
C ASN A 589 -3.40 -6.81 -38.73
N MET A 590 -3.47 -5.50 -38.48
CA MET A 590 -2.35 -4.72 -37.94
C MET A 590 -2.72 -3.98 -36.66
N SER A 591 -1.81 -3.96 -35.68
CA SER A 591 -1.90 -3.07 -34.51
C SER A 591 -1.55 -1.64 -34.90
N ARG A 592 -2.34 -0.68 -34.43
CA ARG A 592 -2.04 0.76 -34.57
C ARG A 592 -1.04 1.28 -33.53
N ARG A 593 -0.70 0.48 -32.51
CA ARG A 593 0.20 0.87 -31.42
C ARG A 593 1.66 0.83 -31.86
N ASN A 594 2.52 1.53 -31.14
CA ASN A 594 3.97 1.48 -31.38
C ASN A 594 4.61 0.30 -30.64
N VAL A 595 4.46 -0.90 -31.20
CA VAL A 595 4.97 -2.16 -30.63
C VAL A 595 5.85 -2.90 -31.64
N ALA A 596 6.70 -3.81 -31.16
CA ALA A 596 7.65 -4.56 -31.98
C ALA A 596 6.99 -5.47 -33.03
N LYS A 597 5.91 -6.18 -32.67
CA LYS A 597 5.16 -7.08 -33.56
C LYS A 597 3.77 -6.50 -33.84
N LYS A 598 3.60 -5.77 -34.96
CA LYS A 598 2.30 -5.15 -35.31
C LYS A 598 1.40 -6.06 -36.13
N VAL A 599 1.96 -6.99 -36.89
CA VAL A 599 1.26 -7.88 -37.81
C VAL A 599 1.67 -9.32 -37.49
N MET A 600 0.75 -10.27 -37.67
CA MET A 600 1.07 -11.70 -37.52
C MET A 600 1.97 -12.16 -38.67
N THR A 601 2.85 -13.11 -38.39
CA THR A 601 3.63 -13.81 -39.43
C THR A 601 2.81 -14.97 -40.00
N LEU A 602 3.17 -15.46 -41.19
CA LEU A 602 2.58 -16.70 -41.74
C LEU A 602 2.77 -17.88 -40.79
N SER A 603 3.92 -17.98 -40.14
CA SER A 603 4.19 -19.03 -39.14
C SER A 603 3.21 -18.98 -37.96
N ASP A 604 2.80 -17.78 -37.54
CA ASP A 604 1.81 -17.62 -36.47
C ASP A 604 0.44 -18.19 -36.88
N VAL A 605 -0.02 -17.85 -38.09
CA VAL A 605 -1.31 -18.31 -38.62
C VAL A 605 -1.28 -19.80 -38.93
N HIS A 606 -0.23 -20.30 -39.57
CA HIS A 606 -0.08 -21.72 -39.91
C HIS A 606 -0.06 -22.58 -38.65
N GLY A 607 0.60 -22.14 -37.57
CA GLY A 607 0.56 -22.83 -36.29
C GLY A 607 -0.85 -22.99 -35.73
N MET A 608 -1.75 -22.03 -35.98
CA MET A 608 -3.16 -22.15 -35.64
C MET A 608 -3.92 -23.05 -36.60
N CYS A 609 -3.66 -22.98 -37.92
CA CYS A 609 -4.26 -23.89 -38.90
C CYS A 609 -3.95 -25.36 -38.57
N HIS A 610 -2.70 -25.66 -38.22
CA HIS A 610 -2.27 -26.99 -37.78
C HIS A 610 -3.02 -27.44 -36.53
N HIS A 611 -3.17 -26.55 -35.54
CA HIS A 611 -3.90 -26.86 -34.31
C HIS A 611 -5.35 -27.27 -34.60
N PHE A 612 -6.01 -26.56 -35.51
CA PHE A 612 -7.41 -26.83 -35.89
C PHE A 612 -7.58 -27.86 -37.00
N HIS A 613 -6.50 -28.49 -37.46
CA HIS A 613 -6.51 -29.48 -38.54
C HIS A 613 -7.16 -28.96 -39.84
N VAL A 614 -6.96 -27.67 -40.15
CA VAL A 614 -7.40 -27.07 -41.40
C VAL A 614 -6.20 -26.79 -42.33
N PRO A 615 -6.41 -26.71 -43.66
CA PRO A 615 -5.32 -26.37 -44.59
C PRO A 615 -4.61 -25.07 -44.21
N GLU A 616 -3.30 -25.02 -44.43
CA GLU A 616 -2.52 -23.79 -44.25
C GLU A 616 -3.08 -22.68 -45.15
N ASP A 617 -3.20 -21.49 -44.57
CA ASP A 617 -3.74 -20.29 -45.21
C ASP A 617 -3.12 -19.07 -44.52
N ASP A 618 -3.19 -17.90 -45.17
CA ASP A 618 -2.75 -16.63 -44.59
C ASP A 618 -3.74 -16.05 -43.57
N THR A 619 -4.93 -16.67 -43.52
CA THR A 619 -6.03 -16.30 -42.64
C THR A 619 -6.75 -17.54 -42.13
N LEU A 620 -6.99 -17.60 -40.83
CA LEU A 620 -7.82 -18.59 -40.16
C LEU A 620 -8.98 -17.87 -39.47
N ILE A 621 -10.20 -18.39 -39.63
CA ILE A 621 -11.39 -17.87 -38.97
C ILE A 621 -11.96 -18.97 -38.07
N VAL A 622 -12.03 -18.70 -36.77
CA VAL A 622 -12.70 -19.58 -35.80
C VAL A 622 -14.01 -18.92 -35.40
N LEU A 623 -15.14 -19.51 -35.77
CA LEU A 623 -16.48 -19.00 -35.46
C LEU A 623 -17.10 -19.80 -34.34
N PHE A 624 -17.76 -19.11 -33.42
CA PHE A 624 -18.58 -19.67 -32.36
C PHE A 624 -20.02 -19.22 -32.54
N LYS A 625 -20.96 -20.15 -32.43
CA LYS A 625 -22.39 -19.87 -32.54
C LYS A 625 -23.03 -19.83 -31.16
N ARG A 626 -23.88 -18.82 -30.95
CA ARG A 626 -24.69 -18.72 -29.74
C ARG A 626 -25.72 -19.85 -29.69
N GLY A 627 -25.79 -20.53 -28.57
CA GLY A 627 -26.75 -21.58 -28.27
C GLY A 627 -27.90 -21.10 -27.39
N GLU A 628 -28.40 -22.02 -26.59
CA GLU A 628 -29.57 -21.82 -25.76
C GLU A 628 -29.35 -20.72 -24.70
N TYR A 629 -30.45 -20.04 -24.36
CA TYR A 629 -30.47 -19.03 -23.31
C TYR A 629 -30.42 -19.70 -21.93
N ASP A 630 -29.47 -19.29 -21.10
CA ASP A 630 -29.28 -19.80 -19.75
C ASP A 630 -30.04 -18.92 -18.77
N VAL A 631 -31.28 -19.32 -18.47
CA VAL A 631 -32.18 -18.57 -17.58
C VAL A 631 -31.60 -18.43 -16.19
N GLU A 632 -31.02 -19.52 -15.66
CA GLU A 632 -30.51 -19.57 -14.29
C GLU A 632 -29.32 -18.61 -14.12
N ARG A 633 -28.29 -18.71 -14.97
CA ARG A 633 -27.13 -17.78 -14.91
C ARG A 633 -27.51 -16.34 -15.22
N SER A 634 -28.50 -16.12 -16.08
CA SER A 634 -28.99 -14.77 -16.38
C SER A 634 -29.69 -14.15 -15.17
N GLN A 635 -30.51 -14.92 -14.45
CA GLN A 635 -31.13 -14.50 -13.21
C GLN A 635 -30.08 -14.29 -12.11
N GLU A 636 -29.09 -15.17 -11.97
CA GLU A 636 -27.98 -15.00 -11.03
C GLU A 636 -27.22 -13.69 -11.26
N LYS A 637 -26.94 -13.32 -12.52
CA LYS A 637 -26.27 -12.06 -12.87
C LYS A 637 -27.16 -10.83 -12.64
N LYS A 638 -28.47 -10.94 -12.91
CA LYS A 638 -29.45 -9.87 -12.62
C LYS A 638 -29.60 -9.65 -11.12
N SER A 639 -29.80 -10.72 -10.35
CA SER A 639 -29.83 -10.68 -8.89
C SER A 639 -28.49 -10.29 -8.28
N HIS A 640 -27.37 -10.63 -8.94
CA HIS A 640 -26.05 -10.10 -8.59
C HIS A 640 -26.00 -8.58 -8.73
N ASN A 641 -26.68 -7.97 -9.71
CA ASN A 641 -26.77 -6.52 -9.88
C ASN A 641 -27.81 -5.87 -8.94
N GLU A 642 -28.78 -6.62 -8.42
CA GLU A 642 -29.81 -6.14 -7.49
C GLU A 642 -29.34 -6.09 -6.02
N LYS A 643 -28.25 -6.76 -5.64
CA LYS A 643 -27.66 -6.61 -4.29
C LYS A 643 -27.24 -5.13 -4.04
N PRO A 644 -26.91 -4.72 -2.81
CA PRO A 644 -26.37 -3.38 -2.57
C PRO A 644 -25.13 -3.10 -3.45
N LYS A 645 -25.00 -1.88 -4.02
CA LYS A 645 -23.82 -1.44 -4.80
C LYS A 645 -22.51 -1.65 -4.02
N THR A 646 -22.63 -1.67 -2.69
CA THR A 646 -21.56 -1.80 -1.72
C THR A 646 -21.83 -3.03 -0.84
N ILE A 647 -20.97 -4.05 -0.92
CA ILE A 647 -20.90 -5.06 0.14
C ILE A 647 -20.06 -4.44 1.25
N SER A 648 -20.68 -3.67 2.14
CA SER A 648 -20.05 -3.18 3.36
C SER A 648 -19.99 -4.31 4.39
N ARG A 649 -19.06 -5.24 4.17
CA ARG A 649 -18.52 -5.97 5.32
C ARG A 649 -17.44 -5.06 5.89
N ILE A 650 -17.67 -4.50 7.08
CA ILE A 650 -16.55 -4.11 7.95
C ILE A 650 -15.89 -5.43 8.35
N SER A 651 -15.12 -6.00 7.43
CA SER A 651 -14.12 -6.99 7.78
C SER A 651 -12.90 -6.18 8.14
N ASN A 652 -12.53 -6.24 9.41
CA ASN A 652 -11.16 -6.01 9.83
C ASN A 652 -10.32 -7.11 9.17
N GLU A 653 -10.04 -6.98 7.88
CA GLU A 653 -8.97 -7.74 7.22
C GLU A 653 -7.64 -7.04 7.53
N THR A 654 -7.33 -6.95 8.83
CA THR A 654 -6.02 -7.47 9.19
C THR A 654 -6.03 -8.90 8.63
N GLN A 655 -5.02 -9.31 7.88
CA GLN A 655 -4.79 -10.75 7.72
C GLN A 655 -4.57 -11.46 9.07
N PHE A 656 -4.69 -10.76 10.21
CA PHE A 656 -4.61 -11.26 11.58
C PHE A 656 -5.63 -10.55 12.47
N ALA A 657 -6.93 -10.78 12.24
CA ALA A 657 -7.94 -10.47 13.26
C ALA A 657 -8.05 -11.64 14.24
N GLU A 658 -7.62 -11.43 15.49
CA GLU A 658 -7.98 -12.29 16.62
C GLU A 658 -9.50 -12.29 16.79
N THR A 659 -10.11 -13.46 16.71
CA THR A 659 -11.53 -13.65 17.00
C THR A 659 -11.74 -13.56 18.51
N VAL A 660 -12.10 -12.39 19.02
CA VAL A 660 -12.62 -12.28 20.39
C VAL A 660 -14.00 -12.92 20.41
N LYS A 661 -14.11 -14.09 21.07
CA LYS A 661 -15.41 -14.74 21.35
C LYS A 661 -16.25 -13.80 22.22
N SER A 662 -17.35 -13.28 21.68
CA SER A 662 -18.40 -12.63 22.46
C SER A 662 -19.11 -13.68 23.33
N LYS A 663 -19.00 -13.52 24.66
CA LYS A 663 -19.89 -14.22 25.60
C LYS A 663 -21.29 -13.64 25.46
N GLN A 664 -22.22 -14.43 24.94
CA GLN A 664 -23.65 -14.17 25.13
C GLN A 664 -23.97 -14.26 26.61
N ILE A 665 -24.41 -13.14 27.20
CA ILE A 665 -25.11 -13.13 28.48
C ILE A 665 -26.58 -13.39 28.15
N GLU A 666 -27.01 -14.64 28.28
CA GLU A 666 -28.44 -14.96 28.36
C GLU A 666 -28.97 -14.43 29.69
N LYS A 667 -29.76 -13.35 29.64
CA LYS A 667 -30.72 -13.05 30.70
C LYS A 667 -31.92 -13.98 30.51
N SER A 668 -31.94 -15.09 31.24
CA SER A 668 -33.18 -15.84 31.46
C SER A 668 -34.01 -15.11 32.51
N THR A 669 -35.20 -14.68 32.10
CA THR A 669 -36.27 -14.22 32.97
C THR A 669 -36.79 -15.40 33.80
N LEU A 670 -36.48 -15.42 35.09
CA LEU A 670 -37.36 -15.77 36.23
C LEU A 670 -36.57 -15.66 37.55
#